data_AF-A0A9X1U2X7-F1
#
_entry.id   AF-A0A9X1U2X7-F1
#
_cell.length_a   1.000
_cell.length_b   1.000
_cell.length_c   1.000
_cell.angle_alpha   90.00
_cell.angle_beta   90.00
_cell.angle_gamma   90.00
#
_symmetry.space_group_name_H-M   'P 1'
#
loop_
_entity.id
_entity.type
_entity.pdbx_description
1 polymer ?
#
loop_
_entity_poly.entity_id
_entity_poly.type
_entity_poly.pdbx_seq_one_letter_code
_entity_poly.pdbx_strand_id
1 'polypeptide(L)'
;MPENISSFKWSQLPVSAKMAEGYVGWVQFYETPKQSVQDAFKQNNLELIEYIPHNTYLFYFPKNTSVDFLRNNGVRSIVAVNGNAKLSKELQNPPYEYWAMDGDNILVTLEFHKNISADQVIQELAQRQIAVKQQYKGANNIELSIPNNCLEDLANLSFVKWIELIPAPSVPDDTRGRSLHRSSNLDTQTTAGRNYTGEGIGVLCRDDGIVGPHIDFQGRIDNSQASGTGQNHGDGVSGIMSGAGNLNPSYRGMAAGSTLHVVNYIPSFLDGPTVSLINSGDVVITNSSYSNGCNDGYTTITRTVDTQTKDFPNLLHVFSAGNSNGNNCGYGAGNQWGNITGGHKQGKNVIATANVYFDGSLVSSSSRGPAHDGRIKPDIAANGQHQMSTDENNTYRSFGGTSGAAPGIAGVSAQLYEAYAGLNGGDLPQSALIKAALLNTANDAGNVGPDYKFGFGIVNGLRAAKLIEDERYLSSTISQGDTNNHSINVPAGTKQVRFMVYWSDAPASPGANPALVNDLDLVVKDPNNTDYLPYILDPTPNPTTLNLPATNGVDRLNNVEQVVINNPTSGNYNINVTGFNVPVGPQEYFVVYEVISENITVTYPNGGESVVPGEAESIHWDAVAVNTTSSFELEYSIDNGSSWNNIATVPSSTTNYEWNVPNSVSGKALIRVSNGSSQDVSDDTFDIAPLVTGYLVSQVCPSTATFTWNPVTDAESYDFYILGEKYMEVVGTTNTNSITIPITDPEATLWYAVLAKNDTEDWEGRRSVARKHDGGLLNCTLANDVAVEVNNTPSDFNQICNPGPVTVSAKLTNTGIDSQTNFDVSYQLDSGSLITETFTETLPSGQTVIFDFAEQIEITTSGTYTLTVSIDLPGDENPNNDEDALTFYSEMEAAQLDYEEPFDVNGMPPEGWTIFNPDNSITWTPRSVTGSTGESTLTAYVDNNSYNGNGQEDILQTLFIDLTTANDAHLSFDIAKAQYSSSFSDAFRVDISTDCGATFNQIYYKQGLDLSTIPGYFTGSWVPSSANQWRTETIDLSAYLGENVQFRFVNITGYGNSTYIDNINVNGSLGVNKEIFSNVSMYPNPASSEVVINLNTTVQNNVSIELYNSLGQKLQTITENEMSGKSRGTLNVSNYATGIYFVKIKSGKTSATKKLIVQ
;
A
#
# COMPACT_ATOMS: atom_id res chain seq x y z
N MET A 1 -14.71 -23.81 39.89
CA MET A 1 -14.74 -22.81 40.99
C MET A 1 -15.39 -23.38 42.26
N PRO A 2 -15.23 -22.77 43.46
CA PRO A 2 -15.86 -23.23 44.71
C PRO A 2 -17.36 -22.93 44.75
N GLU A 3 -18.17 -23.85 45.27
CA GLU A 3 -19.62 -23.67 45.38
C GLU A 3 -19.96 -22.70 46.52
N ASN A 4 -20.36 -21.46 46.18
CA ASN A 4 -20.51 -20.39 47.18
C ASN A 4 -21.81 -19.59 47.09
N ILE A 5 -22.63 -19.75 46.04
CA ILE A 5 -23.84 -18.93 45.77
C ILE A 5 -24.92 -18.96 46.88
N SER A 6 -24.88 -19.96 47.76
CA SER A 6 -25.73 -20.09 48.96
C SER A 6 -25.29 -19.18 50.12
N SER A 7 -24.06 -18.67 50.09
CA SER A 7 -23.43 -17.86 51.15
C SER A 7 -22.76 -16.57 50.67
N PHE A 8 -22.63 -16.41 49.34
CA PHE A 8 -21.96 -15.31 48.67
C PHE A 8 -22.59 -13.94 49.00
N LYS A 9 -21.73 -12.94 49.14
CA LYS A 9 -22.11 -11.53 49.31
C LYS A 9 -21.19 -10.65 48.47
N TRP A 10 -21.77 -9.68 47.77
CA TRP A 10 -21.04 -8.67 46.97
C TRP A 10 -19.91 -7.94 47.74
N SER A 11 -20.02 -7.85 49.06
CA SER A 11 -18.98 -7.28 49.94
C SER A 11 -17.73 -8.15 50.11
N GLN A 12 -17.72 -9.40 49.62
CA GLN A 12 -16.59 -10.34 49.71
C GLN A 12 -15.64 -10.24 48.50
N LEU A 13 -16.04 -9.58 47.41
CA LEU A 13 -15.19 -9.39 46.25
C LEU A 13 -14.09 -8.33 46.51
N PRO A 14 -12.83 -8.58 46.08
CA PRO A 14 -11.70 -7.66 46.25
C PRO A 14 -11.90 -6.37 45.45
N VAL A 15 -11.01 -5.39 45.67
CA VAL A 15 -11.05 -4.11 44.93
C VAL A 15 -10.83 -4.33 43.42
N SER A 16 -9.97 -5.28 43.04
CA SER A 16 -9.70 -5.66 41.64
C SER A 16 -10.92 -6.24 40.88
N ALA A 17 -12.01 -6.57 41.57
CA ALA A 17 -13.26 -7.08 41.00
C ALA A 17 -14.40 -6.04 40.98
N LYS A 18 -14.10 -4.76 41.24
CA LYS A 18 -15.07 -3.65 41.24
C LYS A 18 -14.84 -2.75 40.05
N MET A 19 -15.92 -2.39 39.35
CA MET A 19 -15.84 -1.59 38.13
C MET A 19 -17.09 -0.71 38.02
N ALA A 20 -16.91 0.61 38.07
CA ALA A 20 -17.98 1.61 38.17
C ALA A 20 -19.04 1.23 39.25
N GLU A 21 -20.32 1.17 38.88
CA GLU A 21 -21.44 0.78 39.75
C GLU A 21 -21.76 -0.74 39.72
N GLY A 22 -20.78 -1.58 39.36
CA GLY A 22 -20.95 -3.03 39.28
C GLY A 22 -19.70 -3.83 39.67
N TYR A 23 -19.78 -5.13 39.40
CA TYR A 23 -18.74 -6.11 39.70
C TYR A 23 -18.39 -6.92 38.45
N VAL A 24 -17.11 -7.23 38.31
CA VAL A 24 -16.57 -8.12 37.27
C VAL A 24 -15.90 -9.33 37.93
N GLY A 25 -16.09 -10.51 37.36
CA GLY A 25 -15.50 -11.74 37.85
C GLY A 25 -15.91 -12.96 37.03
N TRP A 26 -15.59 -14.14 37.56
CA TRP A 26 -16.06 -15.41 37.02
C TRP A 26 -17.37 -15.81 37.69
N VAL A 27 -18.40 -16.10 36.90
CA VAL A 27 -19.62 -16.78 37.33
C VAL A 27 -19.66 -18.17 36.70
N GLN A 28 -19.91 -19.20 37.50
CA GLN A 28 -20.09 -20.57 37.02
C GLN A 28 -21.51 -21.03 37.31
N PHE A 29 -22.13 -21.71 36.35
CA PHE A 29 -23.46 -22.32 36.46
C PHE A 29 -23.37 -23.84 36.73
N TYR A 30 -24.48 -24.47 37.13
CA TYR A 30 -24.55 -25.94 37.21
C TYR A 30 -24.61 -26.59 35.81
N GLU A 31 -25.41 -26.03 34.92
CA GLU A 31 -25.57 -26.40 33.50
C GLU A 31 -25.48 -25.14 32.64
N THR A 32 -25.18 -25.26 31.35
CA THR A 32 -25.17 -24.11 30.43
C THR A 32 -26.56 -23.46 30.37
N PRO A 33 -26.68 -22.14 30.61
CA PRO A 33 -27.97 -21.45 30.61
C PRO A 33 -28.75 -21.66 29.31
N LYS A 34 -29.99 -22.15 29.41
CA LYS A 34 -30.94 -22.24 28.30
C LYS A 34 -31.25 -20.84 27.76
N GLN A 35 -31.65 -20.73 26.50
CA GLN A 35 -31.91 -19.45 25.83
C GLN A 35 -32.79 -18.51 26.69
N SER A 36 -33.88 -19.01 27.26
CA SER A 36 -34.78 -18.24 28.13
C SER A 36 -34.12 -17.64 29.39
N VAL A 37 -33.00 -18.21 29.85
CA VAL A 37 -32.18 -17.68 30.96
C VAL A 37 -31.18 -16.65 30.45
N GLN A 38 -30.56 -16.89 29.29
CA GLN A 38 -29.69 -15.89 28.62
C GLN A 38 -30.49 -14.61 28.32
N ASP A 39 -31.70 -14.75 27.76
CA ASP A 39 -32.64 -13.66 27.49
C ASP A 39 -33.07 -12.94 28.78
N ALA A 40 -33.36 -13.67 29.85
CA ALA A 40 -33.75 -13.11 31.14
C ALA A 40 -32.60 -12.34 31.82
N PHE A 41 -31.35 -12.77 31.64
CA PHE A 41 -30.17 -12.04 32.12
C PHE A 41 -30.01 -10.73 31.35
N LYS A 42 -30.07 -10.78 30.02
CA LYS A 42 -30.03 -9.61 29.13
C LYS A 42 -31.13 -8.59 29.47
N GLN A 43 -32.36 -9.04 29.74
CA GLN A 43 -33.49 -8.20 30.17
C GLN A 43 -33.31 -7.54 31.55
N ASN A 44 -32.43 -8.05 32.41
CA ASN A 44 -32.15 -7.50 33.74
C ASN A 44 -30.82 -6.72 33.80
N ASN A 45 -30.22 -6.38 32.65
CA ASN A 45 -28.90 -5.77 32.53
C ASN A 45 -27.81 -6.59 33.24
N LEU A 46 -27.90 -7.92 33.17
CA LEU A 46 -26.90 -8.86 33.67
C LEU A 46 -26.09 -9.39 32.49
N GLU A 47 -24.88 -8.91 32.33
CA GLU A 47 -24.04 -9.25 31.19
C GLU A 47 -23.21 -10.49 31.49
N LEU A 48 -23.46 -11.57 30.73
CA LEU A 48 -22.49 -12.65 30.53
C LEU A 48 -21.62 -12.22 29.34
N ILE A 49 -20.47 -11.60 29.63
CA ILE A 49 -19.66 -10.89 28.64
C ILE A 49 -18.95 -11.88 27.72
N GLU A 50 -18.36 -12.94 28.29
CA GLU A 50 -17.51 -13.90 27.58
C GLU A 50 -17.67 -15.29 28.19
N TYR A 51 -17.63 -16.36 27.39
CA TYR A 51 -17.63 -17.75 27.87
C TYR A 51 -16.20 -18.26 28.04
N ILE A 52 -15.98 -19.04 29.10
CA ILE A 52 -14.78 -19.87 29.32
C ILE A 52 -15.25 -21.30 29.67
N PRO A 53 -14.57 -22.35 29.18
CA PRO A 53 -14.97 -23.74 29.39
C PRO A 53 -15.39 -24.13 30.81
N HIS A 54 -16.23 -25.17 30.89
CA HIS A 54 -16.88 -25.67 32.11
C HIS A 54 -17.92 -24.70 32.70
N ASN A 55 -18.88 -24.27 31.87
CA ASN A 55 -20.08 -23.54 32.24
C ASN A 55 -19.77 -22.22 32.98
N THR A 56 -18.66 -21.57 32.62
CA THR A 56 -18.11 -20.40 33.29
C THR A 56 -18.16 -19.19 32.36
N TYR A 57 -18.42 -18.01 32.90
CA TYR A 57 -18.50 -16.78 32.15
C TYR A 57 -17.76 -15.65 32.87
N LEU A 58 -17.12 -14.77 32.11
CA LEU A 58 -16.82 -13.42 32.58
C LEU A 58 -18.15 -12.67 32.66
N PHE A 59 -18.46 -12.04 33.80
CA PHE A 59 -19.70 -11.28 33.95
C PHE A 59 -19.46 -9.80 34.25
N TYR A 60 -20.42 -8.95 33.91
CA TYR A 60 -20.65 -7.66 34.56
C TYR A 60 -22.08 -7.64 35.13
N PHE A 61 -22.18 -7.61 36.46
CA PHE A 61 -23.47 -7.55 37.16
C PHE A 61 -23.53 -6.26 38.00
N PRO A 62 -24.59 -5.44 37.86
CA PRO A 62 -24.82 -4.26 38.68
C PRO A 62 -24.79 -4.56 40.19
N LYS A 63 -24.30 -3.60 40.98
CA LYS A 63 -24.07 -3.72 42.43
C LYS A 63 -25.32 -4.01 43.28
N ASN A 64 -26.52 -3.85 42.72
CA ASN A 64 -27.81 -4.19 43.32
C ASN A 64 -28.38 -5.56 42.87
N THR A 65 -27.64 -6.35 42.08
CA THR A 65 -28.10 -7.65 41.55
C THR A 65 -28.46 -8.64 42.67
N SER A 66 -29.66 -9.20 42.59
CA SER A 66 -30.17 -10.17 43.57
C SER A 66 -29.45 -11.52 43.46
N VAL A 67 -28.75 -11.91 44.52
CA VAL A 67 -28.09 -13.22 44.62
C VAL A 67 -29.10 -14.37 44.56
N ASP A 68 -30.34 -14.14 45.02
CA ASP A 68 -31.41 -15.14 44.94
C ASP A 68 -31.95 -15.29 43.50
N PHE A 69 -31.98 -14.21 42.70
CA PHE A 69 -32.28 -14.30 41.27
C PHE A 69 -31.22 -15.12 40.53
N LEU A 70 -29.94 -14.83 40.78
CA LEU A 70 -28.82 -15.58 40.20
C LEU A 70 -28.90 -17.08 40.55
N ARG A 71 -29.14 -17.41 41.83
CA ARG A 71 -29.25 -18.80 42.30
C ARG A 71 -30.44 -19.54 41.67
N ASN A 72 -31.60 -18.88 41.56
CA ASN A 72 -32.80 -19.47 40.96
C ASN A 72 -32.66 -19.71 39.44
N ASN A 73 -31.71 -19.03 38.79
CA ASN A 73 -31.36 -19.22 37.38
C ASN A 73 -30.07 -20.06 37.20
N GLY A 74 -29.75 -20.93 38.15
CA GLY A 74 -28.71 -21.96 37.96
C GLY A 74 -27.27 -21.51 38.22
N VAL A 75 -27.02 -20.29 38.69
CA VAL A 75 -25.67 -19.89 39.13
C VAL A 75 -25.25 -20.75 40.33
N ARG A 76 -24.02 -21.27 40.26
CA ARG A 76 -23.37 -22.14 41.25
C ARG A 76 -22.30 -21.40 42.06
N SER A 77 -21.54 -20.51 41.41
CA SER A 77 -20.36 -19.87 42.00
C SER A 77 -20.10 -18.49 41.42
N ILE A 78 -19.60 -17.57 42.25
CA ILE A 78 -19.08 -16.26 41.86
C ILE A 78 -17.72 -16.04 42.53
N VAL A 79 -16.66 -15.75 41.76
CA VAL A 79 -15.33 -15.40 42.27
C VAL A 79 -14.70 -14.25 41.47
N ALA A 80 -13.66 -13.61 42.01
CA ALA A 80 -12.85 -12.64 41.29
C ALA A 80 -11.87 -13.32 40.30
N VAL A 81 -11.46 -12.56 39.28
CA VAL A 81 -10.32 -12.94 38.43
C VAL A 81 -9.01 -12.75 39.22
N ASN A 82 -8.10 -13.73 39.15
CA ASN A 82 -6.74 -13.62 39.69
C ASN A 82 -5.83 -12.99 38.62
N GLY A 83 -4.92 -12.08 38.99
CA GLY A 83 -4.00 -11.43 38.04
C GLY A 83 -3.23 -12.44 37.17
N ASN A 84 -2.72 -13.53 37.75
CA ASN A 84 -1.95 -14.53 37.00
C ASN A 84 -2.79 -15.31 35.98
N ALA A 85 -4.12 -15.27 36.07
CA ALA A 85 -5.03 -15.84 35.06
C ALA A 85 -5.29 -14.90 33.88
N LYS A 86 -4.65 -13.72 33.84
CA LYS A 86 -4.69 -12.74 32.74
C LYS A 86 -3.38 -12.63 31.97
N LEU A 87 -2.39 -13.47 32.31
CA LEU A 87 -1.08 -13.47 31.68
C LEU A 87 -1.00 -14.60 30.65
N SER A 88 -0.49 -14.28 29.46
CA SER A 88 0.00 -15.28 28.50
C SER A 88 0.98 -16.25 29.17
N LYS A 89 1.08 -17.45 28.62
CA LYS A 89 1.97 -18.52 29.12
C LYS A 89 3.43 -18.19 28.82
N GLU A 90 3.74 -17.45 27.76
CA GLU A 90 5.08 -16.86 27.55
C GLU A 90 5.47 -15.93 28.71
N LEU A 91 4.58 -15.02 29.12
CA LEU A 91 4.80 -14.13 30.27
C LEU A 91 4.86 -14.85 31.62
N GLN A 92 4.41 -16.10 31.71
CA GLN A 92 4.55 -16.92 32.92
C GLN A 92 5.90 -17.66 33.01
N ASN A 93 6.72 -17.69 31.95
CA ASN A 93 7.90 -18.56 31.84
C ASN A 93 9.16 -17.83 31.31
N PRO A 94 9.74 -16.86 32.05
CA PRO A 94 10.98 -16.18 31.68
C PRO A 94 12.20 -17.14 31.57
N PRO A 95 13.25 -16.79 30.80
CA PRO A 95 13.47 -15.50 30.12
C PRO A 95 12.68 -15.35 28.81
N TYR A 96 12.46 -14.10 28.40
CA TYR A 96 11.76 -13.76 27.16
C TYR A 96 12.75 -13.59 25.99
N GLU A 97 12.26 -13.77 24.77
CA GLU A 97 13.06 -13.70 23.54
C GLU A 97 13.48 -12.25 23.18
N TYR A 98 14.56 -12.12 22.42
CA TYR A 98 15.24 -10.83 22.19
C TYR A 98 14.36 -9.76 21.51
N TRP A 99 13.34 -10.17 20.73
CA TRP A 99 12.38 -9.27 20.08
C TRP A 99 11.32 -8.72 21.03
N ALA A 100 11.13 -9.32 22.21
CA ALA A 100 10.20 -8.86 23.25
C ALA A 100 10.88 -8.03 24.36
N MET A 101 12.12 -7.58 24.16
CA MET A 101 12.94 -6.92 25.18
C MET A 101 13.34 -5.49 24.79
N ASP A 102 13.10 -4.53 25.68
CA ASP A 102 13.47 -3.11 25.56
C ASP A 102 14.48 -2.76 26.66
N GLY A 103 15.72 -3.20 26.49
CA GLY A 103 16.73 -3.18 27.53
C GLY A 103 16.39 -4.16 28.66
N ASP A 104 16.19 -3.65 29.87
CA ASP A 104 15.75 -4.44 31.04
C ASP A 104 14.21 -4.60 31.12
N ASN A 105 13.46 -3.94 30.23
CA ASN A 105 12.00 -3.98 30.19
C ASN A 105 11.48 -5.07 29.24
N ILE A 106 10.28 -5.59 29.53
CA ILE A 106 9.50 -6.46 28.63
C ILE A 106 8.60 -5.57 27.76
N LEU A 107 8.53 -5.87 26.47
CA LEU A 107 7.53 -5.32 25.55
C LEU A 107 6.31 -6.25 25.53
N VAL A 108 5.15 -5.71 25.90
CA VAL A 108 3.89 -6.48 26.05
C VAL A 108 2.69 -5.77 25.41
N THR A 109 1.78 -6.53 24.83
CA THR A 109 0.43 -6.07 24.45
C THR A 109 -0.54 -6.32 25.60
N LEU A 110 -1.25 -5.28 26.05
CA LEU A 110 -2.27 -5.34 27.09
C LEU A 110 -3.67 -5.13 26.50
N GLU A 111 -4.64 -5.98 26.84
CA GLU A 111 -6.07 -5.77 26.57
C GLU A 111 -6.79 -5.25 27.82
N PHE A 112 -7.70 -4.28 27.66
CA PHE A 112 -8.58 -3.77 28.71
C PHE A 112 -10.07 -3.95 28.40
N HIS A 113 -10.95 -3.75 29.39
CA HIS A 113 -12.40 -3.94 29.23
C HIS A 113 -13.08 -2.84 28.40
N LYS A 114 -13.96 -3.24 27.45
CA LYS A 114 -14.71 -2.38 26.48
C LYS A 114 -15.49 -1.18 27.05
N ASN A 115 -15.68 -1.08 28.37
CA ASN A 115 -16.46 -0.05 29.06
C ASN A 115 -15.61 0.90 29.94
N ILE A 116 -14.30 0.95 29.69
CA ILE A 116 -13.33 1.92 30.22
C ILE A 116 -12.64 2.58 29.03
N SER A 117 -12.35 3.89 29.06
CA SER A 117 -11.67 4.54 27.93
C SER A 117 -10.16 4.28 27.95
N ALA A 118 -9.54 4.26 26.77
CA ALA A 118 -8.09 4.15 26.64
C ALA A 118 -7.36 5.24 27.45
N ASP A 119 -7.88 6.47 27.47
CA ASP A 119 -7.28 7.60 28.20
C ASP A 119 -7.27 7.35 29.73
N GLN A 120 -8.31 6.72 30.28
CA GLN A 120 -8.36 6.34 31.69
C GLN A 120 -7.33 5.26 32.03
N VAL A 121 -7.16 4.28 31.13
CA VAL A 121 -6.13 3.24 31.23
C VAL A 121 -4.73 3.86 31.18
N ILE A 122 -4.47 4.73 30.20
CA ILE A 122 -3.18 5.40 30.01
C ILE A 122 -2.82 6.28 31.22
N GLN A 123 -3.79 7.00 31.81
CA GLN A 123 -3.58 7.78 33.03
C GLN A 123 -3.24 6.91 34.26
N GLU A 124 -3.81 5.72 34.39
CA GLU A 124 -3.45 4.76 35.45
C GLU A 124 -2.06 4.12 35.19
N LEU A 125 -1.73 3.80 33.94
CA LEU A 125 -0.42 3.25 33.58
C LEU A 125 0.71 4.26 33.81
N ALA A 126 0.52 5.53 33.43
CA ALA A 126 1.47 6.61 33.65
C ALA A 126 1.78 6.84 35.13
N GLN A 127 0.77 6.75 36.02
CA GLN A 127 0.95 6.80 37.48
C GLN A 127 1.85 5.69 38.04
N ARG A 128 2.02 4.58 37.30
CA ARG A 128 2.84 3.42 37.66
C ARG A 128 4.17 3.39 36.90
N GLN A 129 4.53 4.48 36.21
CA GLN A 129 5.74 4.60 35.39
C GLN A 129 5.85 3.56 34.25
N ILE A 130 4.73 2.99 33.82
CA ILE A 130 4.68 2.08 32.68
C ILE A 130 4.61 2.91 31.39
N ALA A 131 5.53 2.68 30.47
CA ALA A 131 5.61 3.42 29.22
C ALA A 131 4.67 2.80 28.17
N VAL A 132 3.75 3.59 27.63
CA VAL A 132 3.00 3.22 26.42
C VAL A 132 3.94 3.32 25.21
N LYS A 133 4.01 2.26 24.42
CA LYS A 133 4.78 2.18 23.16
C LYS A 133 3.87 2.41 21.95
N GLN A 134 2.65 1.86 21.96
CA GLN A 134 1.67 2.07 20.90
C GLN A 134 0.24 2.00 21.45
N GLN A 135 -0.65 2.86 20.94
CA GLN A 135 -2.09 2.84 21.24
C GLN A 135 -2.88 2.60 19.96
N TYR A 136 -3.62 1.49 19.88
CA TYR A 136 -4.48 1.21 18.72
C TYR A 136 -5.83 1.93 18.86
N LYS A 137 -6.03 2.98 18.06
CA LYS A 137 -7.22 3.84 18.12
C LYS A 137 -8.50 3.07 17.73
N GLY A 138 -9.45 2.97 18.65
CA GLY A 138 -10.69 2.19 18.48
C GLY A 138 -10.61 0.74 18.97
N ALA A 139 -9.42 0.25 19.32
CA ALA A 139 -9.22 -1.03 20.00
C ALA A 139 -9.20 -0.87 21.53
N ASN A 140 -9.18 -2.00 22.24
CA ASN A 140 -8.88 -2.03 23.68
C ASN A 140 -7.45 -2.55 23.96
N ASN A 141 -6.56 -2.41 22.98
CA ASN A 141 -5.20 -2.95 23.01
C ASN A 141 -4.17 -1.81 23.06
N ILE A 142 -3.16 -1.97 23.91
CA ILE A 142 -2.06 -1.01 24.07
C ILE A 142 -0.76 -1.80 24.19
N GLU A 143 0.27 -1.46 23.40
CA GLU A 143 1.62 -1.99 23.60
C GLU A 143 2.35 -1.15 24.66
N LEU A 144 3.05 -1.83 25.56
CA LEU A 144 3.68 -1.26 26.75
C LEU A 144 5.12 -1.75 26.88
N SER A 145 6.02 -0.88 27.33
CA SER A 145 7.32 -1.25 27.90
C SER A 145 7.18 -1.26 29.42
N ILE A 146 7.20 -2.45 30.01
CA ILE A 146 7.04 -2.68 31.44
C ILE A 146 8.37 -3.13 32.07
N PRO A 147 8.76 -2.61 33.25
CA PRO A 147 9.83 -3.24 34.02
C PRO A 147 9.48 -4.69 34.32
N ASN A 148 10.45 -5.59 34.20
CA ASN A 148 10.25 -7.05 34.34
C ASN A 148 9.58 -7.44 35.68
N ASN A 149 9.80 -6.65 36.74
CA ASN A 149 9.19 -6.85 38.06
C ASN A 149 7.77 -6.27 38.23
N CYS A 150 7.19 -5.58 37.24
CA CYS A 150 5.88 -4.92 37.35
C CYS A 150 4.71 -5.75 36.81
N LEU A 151 4.99 -6.94 36.25
CA LEU A 151 4.01 -7.80 35.57
C LEU A 151 2.84 -8.24 36.46
N GLU A 152 3.13 -8.67 37.71
CA GLU A 152 2.09 -9.11 38.65
C GLU A 152 1.21 -7.94 39.13
N ASP A 153 1.80 -6.78 39.42
CA ASP A 153 1.05 -5.58 39.81
C ASP A 153 0.12 -5.09 38.68
N LEU A 154 0.60 -5.12 37.43
CA LEU A 154 -0.16 -4.73 36.25
C LEU A 154 -1.37 -5.66 36.02
N ALA A 155 -1.15 -6.98 36.07
CA ALA A 155 -2.22 -7.96 35.87
C ALA A 155 -3.33 -7.89 36.93
N ASN A 156 -2.99 -7.47 38.16
CA ASN A 156 -3.96 -7.35 39.26
C ASN A 156 -4.86 -6.10 39.18
N LEU A 157 -4.63 -5.17 38.24
CA LEU A 157 -5.51 -4.01 38.04
C LEU A 157 -6.89 -4.40 37.49
N SER A 158 -7.93 -3.65 37.87
CA SER A 158 -9.34 -3.99 37.57
C SER A 158 -9.77 -3.73 36.12
N PHE A 159 -9.09 -2.82 35.40
CA PHE A 159 -9.37 -2.56 33.99
C PHE A 159 -8.70 -3.57 33.04
N VAL A 160 -7.64 -4.24 33.51
CA VAL A 160 -6.83 -5.16 32.70
C VAL A 160 -7.57 -6.47 32.52
N LYS A 161 -7.68 -6.91 31.26
CA LYS A 161 -8.32 -8.17 30.86
C LYS A 161 -7.29 -9.24 30.52
N TRP A 162 -6.25 -8.89 29.76
CA TRP A 162 -5.20 -9.81 29.30
C TRP A 162 -3.86 -9.09 29.06
N ILE A 163 -2.74 -9.83 29.10
CA ILE A 163 -1.39 -9.35 28.75
C ILE A 163 -0.61 -10.47 28.01
N GLU A 164 -0.01 -10.15 26.86
CA GLU A 164 0.84 -11.04 26.03
C GLU A 164 2.12 -10.32 25.56
N LEU A 165 3.14 -11.02 25.06
CA LEU A 165 4.34 -10.38 24.49
C LEU A 165 4.01 -9.66 23.17
N ILE A 166 4.82 -8.68 22.76
CA ILE A 166 4.75 -8.15 21.38
C ILE A 166 5.26 -9.19 20.36
N PRO A 167 4.85 -9.12 19.08
CA PRO A 167 5.19 -10.17 18.09
C PRO A 167 6.59 -10.07 17.44
N ALA A 168 7.07 -11.19 16.91
CA ALA A 168 8.36 -11.34 16.22
C ALA A 168 8.33 -11.03 14.69
N PRO A 169 9.47 -10.65 14.06
CA PRO A 169 9.59 -10.32 12.61
C PRO A 169 9.63 -11.53 11.63
N SER A 170 9.56 -11.28 10.30
CA SER A 170 9.24 -12.28 9.23
C SER A 170 9.96 -12.11 7.87
N VAL A 171 9.85 -13.11 6.97
CA VAL A 171 10.57 -13.30 5.67
C VAL A 171 9.71 -14.20 4.67
N PRO A 172 9.86 -14.19 3.31
CA PRO A 172 8.76 -14.47 2.31
C PRO A 172 8.41 -15.90 1.69
N ASP A 173 7.67 -15.91 0.53
CA ASP A 173 7.74 -16.82 -0.69
C ASP A 173 6.62 -17.97 -1.02
N ASP A 174 6.07 -18.63 -2.18
CA ASP A 174 6.00 -18.83 -3.74
C ASP A 174 4.61 -19.09 -4.56
N THR A 175 4.53 -19.19 -5.93
CA THR A 175 3.31 -19.38 -6.88
C THR A 175 2.71 -20.74 -7.43
N ARG A 176 3.00 -21.16 -8.72
CA ARG A 176 2.61 -22.25 -9.73
C ARG A 176 1.44 -23.20 -9.43
N GLY A 177 0.92 -23.24 -8.22
CA GLY A 177 -0.17 -24.09 -7.76
C GLY A 177 -1.46 -24.08 -8.57
N ARG A 178 -1.66 -23.24 -9.58
CA ARG A 178 -2.93 -23.13 -10.33
C ARG A 178 -3.52 -24.47 -10.76
N SER A 179 -2.71 -25.38 -11.30
CA SER A 179 -3.14 -26.72 -11.69
C SER A 179 -3.33 -27.66 -10.49
N LEU A 180 -2.47 -27.62 -9.47
CA LEU A 180 -2.67 -28.37 -8.20
C LEU A 180 -3.94 -27.94 -7.46
N HIS A 181 -4.24 -26.64 -7.47
CA HIS A 181 -5.40 -26.03 -6.80
C HIS A 181 -6.68 -26.07 -7.65
N ARG A 182 -6.59 -26.46 -8.93
CA ARG A 182 -7.66 -26.43 -9.95
C ARG A 182 -8.15 -25.02 -10.35
N SER A 183 -7.41 -23.96 -10.04
CA SER A 183 -7.74 -22.59 -10.46
C SER A 183 -7.80 -22.45 -11.99
N SER A 184 -6.99 -23.22 -12.73
CA SER A 184 -7.04 -23.29 -14.20
C SER A 184 -8.35 -23.86 -14.75
N ASN A 185 -9.11 -24.65 -13.97
CA ASN A 185 -10.44 -25.13 -14.38
C ASN A 185 -11.57 -24.13 -14.05
N LEU A 186 -11.24 -23.04 -13.36
CA LEU A 186 -12.15 -21.94 -13.03
C LEU A 186 -11.92 -20.77 -14.01
N ASP A 187 -10.66 -20.35 -14.21
CA ASP A 187 -10.23 -19.37 -15.23
C ASP A 187 -9.67 -20.11 -16.46
N THR A 188 -10.58 -20.71 -17.21
CA THR A 188 -10.32 -21.53 -18.42
C THR A 188 -10.16 -20.73 -19.72
N GLN A 189 -10.57 -19.45 -19.73
CA GLN A 189 -10.57 -18.51 -20.87
C GLN A 189 -11.34 -18.92 -22.15
N THR A 190 -11.87 -20.13 -22.25
CA THR A 190 -12.71 -20.60 -23.38
C THR A 190 -14.17 -20.15 -23.28
N THR A 191 -14.87 -20.05 -24.42
CA THR A 191 -16.30 -19.68 -24.48
C THR A 191 -17.24 -20.67 -23.79
N ALA A 192 -16.84 -21.93 -23.63
CA ALA A 192 -17.58 -22.97 -22.89
C ALA A 192 -17.10 -23.15 -21.44
N GLY A 193 -16.06 -22.44 -21.05
CA GLY A 193 -15.41 -22.52 -19.75
C GLY A 193 -16.16 -21.79 -18.62
N ARG A 194 -15.69 -21.98 -17.38
CA ARG A 194 -16.26 -21.31 -16.18
C ARG A 194 -15.98 -19.82 -16.17
N ASN A 195 -14.76 -19.45 -16.58
CA ASN A 195 -14.26 -18.07 -16.66
C ASN A 195 -14.39 -17.26 -15.36
N TYR A 196 -14.36 -17.93 -14.20
CA TYR A 196 -14.27 -17.27 -12.90
C TYR A 196 -12.85 -16.76 -12.69
N THR A 197 -12.67 -15.46 -12.81
CA THR A 197 -11.39 -14.75 -12.69
C THR A 197 -11.22 -14.03 -11.34
N GLY A 198 -12.25 -13.98 -10.50
CA GLY A 198 -12.35 -13.12 -9.33
C GLY A 198 -12.70 -11.66 -9.66
N GLU A 199 -13.18 -11.35 -10.87
CA GLU A 199 -13.58 -9.98 -11.25
C GLU A 199 -14.73 -9.49 -10.36
N GLY A 200 -14.71 -8.20 -10.01
CA GLY A 200 -15.64 -7.61 -9.03
C GLY A 200 -15.37 -7.98 -7.56
N ILE A 201 -14.43 -8.89 -7.26
CA ILE A 201 -14.04 -9.22 -5.89
C ILE A 201 -12.79 -8.42 -5.48
N GLY A 202 -12.88 -7.69 -4.38
CA GLY A 202 -11.75 -6.98 -3.78
C GLY A 202 -10.96 -7.85 -2.80
N VAL A 203 -9.66 -7.96 -3.07
CA VAL A 203 -8.69 -8.73 -2.28
C VAL A 203 -7.62 -7.82 -1.68
N LEU A 204 -7.20 -8.10 -0.44
CA LEU A 204 -6.22 -7.29 0.28
C LEU A 204 -4.94 -8.08 0.55
N CYS A 205 -3.80 -7.56 0.10
CA CYS A 205 -2.47 -8.00 0.51
C CYS A 205 -2.01 -7.20 1.73
N ARG A 206 -1.82 -7.85 2.89
CA ARG A 206 -1.26 -7.23 4.10
C ARG A 206 0.14 -7.78 4.37
N ASP A 207 1.15 -7.05 3.90
CA ASP A 207 2.49 -7.61 3.65
C ASP A 207 3.62 -6.59 3.89
N ASP A 208 4.84 -6.72 3.33
CA ASP A 208 5.92 -5.76 3.64
C ASP A 208 5.63 -4.32 3.21
N GLY A 209 5.44 -4.05 1.91
CA GLY A 209 5.46 -2.70 1.35
C GLY A 209 4.50 -2.43 0.19
N ILE A 210 4.84 -1.43 -0.62
CA ILE A 210 4.19 -1.12 -1.91
C ILE A 210 4.47 -2.26 -2.89
N VAL A 211 3.46 -2.63 -3.69
CA VAL A 211 3.59 -3.67 -4.73
C VAL A 211 3.77 -3.06 -6.11
N GLY A 212 4.72 -3.58 -6.88
CA GLY A 212 5.06 -3.13 -8.23
C GLY A 212 6.14 -2.05 -8.28
N PRO A 213 6.35 -1.40 -9.45
CA PRO A 213 5.48 -1.45 -10.64
C PRO A 213 5.60 -2.78 -11.41
N HIS A 214 4.45 -3.41 -11.70
CA HIS A 214 4.37 -4.61 -12.53
C HIS A 214 3.04 -4.63 -13.34
N ILE A 215 3.11 -4.77 -14.67
CA ILE A 215 1.93 -4.69 -15.56
C ILE A 215 0.87 -5.78 -15.33
N ASP A 216 1.20 -6.86 -14.64
CA ASP A 216 0.21 -7.88 -14.20
C ASP A 216 -0.84 -7.34 -13.21
N PHE A 217 -0.66 -6.12 -12.69
CA PHE A 217 -1.65 -5.42 -11.86
C PHE A 217 -2.22 -4.15 -12.52
N GLN A 218 -1.95 -3.94 -13.81
CA GLN A 218 -2.45 -2.81 -14.60
C GLN A 218 -3.97 -2.62 -14.39
N GLY A 219 -4.37 -1.38 -14.09
CA GLY A 219 -5.78 -0.98 -13.88
C GLY A 219 -6.50 -1.64 -12.68
N ARG A 220 -5.80 -2.36 -11.80
CA ARG A 220 -6.42 -3.16 -10.71
C ARG A 220 -5.69 -3.10 -9.37
N ILE A 221 -4.76 -2.17 -9.16
CA ILE A 221 -4.01 -2.05 -7.89
C ILE A 221 -4.18 -0.71 -7.20
N ASP A 222 -4.41 -0.76 -5.89
CA ASP A 222 -4.41 0.37 -4.98
C ASP A 222 -3.30 0.21 -3.92
N ASN A 223 -2.22 0.97 -4.11
CA ASN A 223 -1.11 1.11 -3.16
C ASN A 223 -1.28 2.33 -2.22
N SER A 224 -2.41 3.06 -2.26
CA SER A 224 -2.55 4.35 -1.54
C SER A 224 -2.42 4.24 -0.01
N GLN A 225 -2.57 3.03 0.52
CA GLN A 225 -2.49 2.69 1.95
C GLN A 225 -1.21 1.91 2.32
N ALA A 226 -0.28 1.75 1.37
CA ALA A 226 1.01 1.09 1.56
C ALA A 226 2.16 2.12 1.54
N SER A 227 3.28 1.76 2.16
CA SER A 227 4.48 2.61 2.26
C SER A 227 5.76 1.76 2.30
N GLY A 228 6.88 2.34 1.89
CA GLY A 228 8.14 1.60 1.71
C GLY A 228 8.28 0.99 0.31
N THR A 229 9.51 0.87 -0.14
CA THR A 229 9.93 0.42 -1.48
C THR A 229 11.19 -0.43 -1.38
N GLY A 230 11.52 -1.24 -2.40
CA GLY A 230 12.58 -2.25 -2.30
C GLY A 230 12.15 -3.43 -1.42
N GLN A 231 10.85 -3.75 -1.43
CA GLN A 231 10.16 -4.60 -0.46
C GLN A 231 9.25 -5.56 -1.22
N ASN A 232 9.79 -6.74 -1.51
CA ASN A 232 9.26 -7.58 -2.58
C ASN A 232 8.43 -8.78 -2.09
N HIS A 233 8.19 -8.95 -0.78
CA HIS A 233 7.30 -10.01 -0.28
C HIS A 233 5.87 -9.78 -0.82
N GLY A 234 5.40 -8.54 -0.80
CA GLY A 234 4.09 -8.13 -1.28
C GLY A 234 3.87 -8.42 -2.75
N ASP A 235 4.84 -8.15 -3.63
CA ASP A 235 4.77 -8.51 -5.06
C ASP A 235 4.54 -9.99 -5.24
N GLY A 236 5.33 -10.79 -4.51
CA GLY A 236 5.28 -12.23 -4.64
C GLY A 236 3.94 -12.77 -4.15
N VAL A 237 3.38 -12.27 -3.04
CA VAL A 237 2.05 -12.67 -2.53
C VAL A 237 0.95 -12.26 -3.52
N SER A 238 1.05 -11.04 -4.05
CA SER A 238 0.06 -10.45 -4.96
C SER A 238 0.01 -11.15 -6.32
N GLY A 239 1.16 -11.54 -6.87
CA GLY A 239 1.24 -12.24 -8.16
C GLY A 239 0.48 -13.57 -8.15
N ILE A 240 0.61 -14.33 -7.05
CA ILE A 240 -0.13 -15.57 -6.81
C ILE A 240 -1.63 -15.30 -6.75
N MET A 241 -2.01 -14.26 -6.03
CA MET A 241 -3.40 -13.96 -5.73
C MET A 241 -4.14 -13.44 -6.96
N SER A 242 -3.63 -12.39 -7.62
CA SER A 242 -4.35 -11.61 -8.64
C SER A 242 -3.51 -11.05 -9.80
N GLY A 243 -2.28 -11.54 -10.00
CA GLY A 243 -1.47 -11.20 -11.18
C GLY A 243 -2.13 -11.69 -12.48
N ALA A 244 -2.27 -10.82 -13.48
CA ALA A 244 -2.99 -11.17 -14.72
C ALA A 244 -2.21 -12.06 -15.71
N GLY A 245 -0.88 -12.20 -15.57
CA GLY A 245 -0.03 -12.77 -16.61
C GLY A 245 0.04 -11.88 -17.85
N ASN A 246 0.00 -10.55 -17.68
CA ASN A 246 0.11 -9.59 -18.78
C ASN A 246 1.52 -9.62 -19.37
N LEU A 247 2.55 -9.66 -18.53
CA LEU A 247 3.93 -9.85 -19.00
C LEU A 247 4.17 -11.28 -19.50
N ASN A 248 3.87 -12.32 -18.71
CA ASN A 248 3.93 -13.72 -19.15
C ASN A 248 2.62 -14.45 -18.79
N PRO A 249 1.84 -14.95 -19.77
CA PRO A 249 0.58 -15.65 -19.48
C PRO A 249 0.78 -16.92 -18.63
N SER A 250 1.97 -17.53 -18.71
CA SER A 250 2.36 -18.72 -17.94
C SER A 250 2.49 -18.48 -16.43
N TYR A 251 2.59 -17.21 -16.00
CA TYR A 251 2.76 -16.80 -14.59
C TYR A 251 1.55 -16.01 -14.05
N ARG A 252 0.41 -16.09 -14.73
CA ARG A 252 -0.89 -15.62 -14.24
C ARG A 252 -1.21 -16.24 -12.86
N GLY A 253 -1.79 -15.46 -11.96
CA GLY A 253 -2.25 -15.84 -10.63
C GLY A 253 -3.63 -16.52 -10.64
N MET A 254 -4.16 -16.81 -9.45
CA MET A 254 -5.45 -17.51 -9.32
C MET A 254 -6.63 -16.63 -9.75
N ALA A 255 -6.73 -15.43 -9.19
CA ALA A 255 -7.84 -14.50 -9.34
C ALA A 255 -7.42 -13.23 -10.09
N ALA A 256 -6.98 -13.43 -11.33
CA ALA A 256 -6.49 -12.39 -12.23
C ALA A 256 -7.46 -11.22 -12.53
N GLY A 257 -8.75 -11.37 -12.22
CA GLY A 257 -9.79 -10.33 -12.34
C GLY A 257 -9.95 -9.46 -11.09
N SER A 258 -9.49 -9.90 -9.93
CA SER A 258 -9.71 -9.20 -8.66
C SER A 258 -8.99 -7.85 -8.58
N THR A 259 -9.61 -6.90 -7.90
CA THR A 259 -9.00 -5.63 -7.48
C THR A 259 -8.13 -5.88 -6.26
N LEU A 260 -6.86 -5.46 -6.34
CA LEU A 260 -5.85 -5.65 -5.32
C LEU A 260 -5.66 -4.36 -4.50
N HIS A 261 -6.02 -4.39 -3.23
CA HIS A 261 -5.60 -3.36 -2.27
C HIS A 261 -4.34 -3.83 -1.53
N VAL A 262 -3.47 -2.89 -1.15
CA VAL A 262 -2.20 -3.17 -0.48
C VAL A 262 -2.07 -2.30 0.77
N VAL A 263 -1.70 -2.93 1.90
CA VAL A 263 -1.49 -2.28 3.21
C VAL A 263 -0.28 -2.91 3.89
N ASN A 264 0.55 -2.11 4.57
CA ASN A 264 1.65 -2.65 5.38
C ASN A 264 1.14 -3.58 6.50
N TYR A 265 1.78 -4.74 6.69
CA TYR A 265 1.35 -5.73 7.68
C TYR A 265 1.46 -5.20 9.12
N ILE A 266 0.30 -4.95 9.74
CA ILE A 266 0.20 -4.65 11.17
C ILE A 266 -0.40 -5.86 11.90
N PRO A 267 0.29 -6.43 12.92
CA PRO A 267 -0.14 -7.66 13.60
C PRO A 267 -1.52 -7.62 14.24
N SER A 268 -2.03 -6.45 14.64
CA SER A 268 -3.27 -6.34 15.41
C SER A 268 -4.56 -6.48 14.59
N PHE A 269 -4.49 -6.38 13.26
CA PHE A 269 -5.64 -6.28 12.33
C PHE A 269 -6.60 -5.12 12.64
N LEU A 270 -6.15 -4.12 13.41
CA LEU A 270 -6.92 -2.94 13.85
C LEU A 270 -6.24 -1.63 13.43
N ASP A 271 -5.44 -1.67 12.36
CA ASP A 271 -4.96 -0.49 11.66
C ASP A 271 -6.08 0.18 10.85
N GLY A 272 -5.97 1.50 10.67
CA GLY A 272 -6.97 2.33 9.99
C GLY A 272 -7.34 1.83 8.59
N PRO A 273 -6.36 1.56 7.70
CA PRO A 273 -6.66 1.10 6.34
C PRO A 273 -7.37 -0.25 6.28
N THR A 274 -6.87 -1.28 6.96
CA THR A 274 -7.49 -2.62 6.97
C THR A 274 -8.92 -2.54 7.50
N VAL A 275 -9.15 -1.80 8.59
CA VAL A 275 -10.49 -1.62 9.15
C VAL A 275 -11.39 -0.80 8.22
N SER A 276 -10.85 0.19 7.51
CA SER A 276 -11.63 0.99 6.54
C SER A 276 -12.12 0.15 5.37
N LEU A 277 -11.22 -0.61 4.73
CA LEU A 277 -11.53 -1.45 3.55
C LEU A 277 -12.51 -2.59 3.86
N ILE A 278 -12.46 -3.14 5.08
CA ILE A 278 -13.44 -4.12 5.58
C ILE A 278 -14.80 -3.44 5.85
N ASN A 279 -14.81 -2.24 6.45
CA ASN A 279 -16.04 -1.54 6.82
C ASN A 279 -16.82 -0.99 5.60
N SER A 280 -16.12 -0.61 4.52
CA SER A 280 -16.75 -0.18 3.26
C SER A 280 -17.28 -1.35 2.43
N GLY A 281 -16.68 -2.53 2.58
CA GLY A 281 -16.92 -3.69 1.72
C GLY A 281 -16.05 -3.72 0.47
N ASP A 282 -15.11 -2.77 0.31
CA ASP A 282 -14.13 -2.77 -0.80
C ASP A 282 -13.23 -4.01 -0.74
N VAL A 283 -13.04 -4.60 0.45
CA VAL A 283 -12.28 -5.84 0.66
C VAL A 283 -13.14 -6.87 1.40
N VAL A 284 -13.29 -8.05 0.80
CA VAL A 284 -13.99 -9.20 1.41
C VAL A 284 -13.09 -10.41 1.62
N ILE A 285 -11.88 -10.43 1.06
CA ILE A 285 -10.86 -11.46 1.30
C ILE A 285 -9.53 -10.79 1.65
N THR A 286 -8.93 -11.14 2.79
CA THR A 286 -7.60 -10.65 3.17
C THR A 286 -6.58 -11.77 3.15
N ASN A 287 -5.45 -11.58 2.48
CA ASN A 287 -4.24 -12.35 2.76
C ASN A 287 -3.40 -11.69 3.86
N SER A 288 -2.78 -12.48 4.73
CA SER A 288 -1.60 -12.04 5.47
C SER A 288 -0.63 -13.21 5.60
N SER A 289 0.53 -13.07 4.99
CA SER A 289 1.52 -14.15 4.93
C SER A 289 2.59 -14.10 6.03
N TYR A 290 2.56 -13.04 6.84
CA TYR A 290 3.50 -12.76 7.92
C TYR A 290 3.36 -13.68 9.14
N SER A 291 4.45 -13.83 9.89
CA SER A 291 4.53 -14.51 11.18
C SER A 291 4.57 -13.50 12.33
N ASN A 292 4.30 -13.98 13.54
CA ASN A 292 4.43 -13.21 14.78
C ASN A 292 5.25 -13.95 15.85
N GLY A 293 5.97 -15.00 15.45
CA GLY A 293 6.65 -15.93 16.36
C GLY A 293 5.87 -17.25 16.50
N CYS A 294 6.12 -17.99 17.58
CA CYS A 294 5.24 -19.09 17.98
C CYS A 294 3.82 -18.58 18.28
N ASN A 295 2.85 -19.48 18.36
CA ASN A 295 1.55 -19.13 18.95
C ASN A 295 1.58 -19.44 20.46
N ASP A 296 0.92 -18.61 21.26
CA ASP A 296 0.65 -18.90 22.68
C ASP A 296 -0.85 -19.19 22.91
N GLY A 297 -1.43 -19.95 21.98
CA GLY A 297 -2.84 -20.30 21.93
C GLY A 297 -3.76 -19.20 21.42
N TYR A 298 -4.98 -19.14 21.97
CA TYR A 298 -5.99 -18.17 21.57
C TYR A 298 -5.68 -16.79 22.20
N THR A 299 -4.97 -15.95 21.45
CA THR A 299 -4.51 -14.60 21.85
C THR A 299 -5.57 -13.51 21.66
N THR A 300 -5.25 -12.26 22.02
CA THR A 300 -6.12 -11.10 21.72
C THR A 300 -6.32 -10.91 20.21
N ILE A 301 -5.26 -11.06 19.42
CA ILE A 301 -5.30 -10.96 17.95
C ILE A 301 -6.14 -12.09 17.34
N THR A 302 -6.07 -13.30 17.92
CA THR A 302 -6.91 -14.44 17.52
C THR A 302 -8.38 -14.09 17.65
N ARG A 303 -8.75 -13.41 18.74
CA ARG A 303 -10.09 -12.91 18.96
C ARG A 303 -10.46 -11.82 17.96
N THR A 304 -9.56 -10.89 17.62
CA THR A 304 -9.85 -9.82 16.65
C THR A 304 -10.36 -10.42 15.33
N VAL A 305 -9.60 -11.33 14.73
CA VAL A 305 -9.95 -11.89 13.41
C VAL A 305 -11.19 -12.80 13.45
N ASP A 306 -11.38 -13.58 14.54
CA ASP A 306 -12.63 -14.33 14.74
C ASP A 306 -13.84 -13.41 14.97
N THR A 307 -13.64 -12.20 15.51
CA THR A 307 -14.67 -11.17 15.68
C THR A 307 -14.98 -10.48 14.34
N GLN A 308 -13.96 -10.07 13.58
CA GLN A 308 -14.12 -9.44 12.27
C GLN A 308 -14.88 -10.37 11.30
N THR A 309 -14.52 -11.65 11.22
CA THR A 309 -15.28 -12.65 10.43
C THR A 309 -16.71 -12.89 10.96
N LYS A 310 -17.02 -12.52 12.20
CA LYS A 310 -18.37 -12.69 12.78
C LYS A 310 -19.26 -11.46 12.63
N ASP A 311 -18.67 -10.27 12.72
CA ASP A 311 -19.35 -8.98 12.51
C ASP A 311 -19.54 -8.68 11.02
N PHE A 312 -18.66 -9.20 10.15
CA PHE A 312 -18.75 -9.11 8.68
C PHE A 312 -18.83 -10.52 8.06
N PRO A 313 -20.04 -11.10 7.88
CA PRO A 313 -20.19 -12.50 7.46
C PRO A 313 -19.61 -12.84 6.08
N ASN A 314 -19.40 -11.85 5.21
CA ASN A 314 -18.76 -12.03 3.91
C ASN A 314 -17.22 -12.02 3.98
N LEU A 315 -16.61 -11.62 5.11
CA LEU A 315 -15.17 -11.46 5.24
C LEU A 315 -14.47 -12.81 5.45
N LEU A 316 -13.47 -13.13 4.61
CA LEU A 316 -12.60 -14.29 4.77
C LEU A 316 -11.14 -13.86 5.01
N HIS A 317 -10.62 -14.14 6.21
CA HIS A 317 -9.20 -14.03 6.50
C HIS A 317 -8.46 -15.32 6.11
N VAL A 318 -7.41 -15.19 5.29
CA VAL A 318 -6.57 -16.29 4.81
C VAL A 318 -5.11 -16.04 5.17
N PHE A 319 -4.49 -17.01 5.84
CA PHE A 319 -3.15 -16.88 6.40
C PHE A 319 -2.22 -18.02 6.01
N SER A 320 -0.93 -17.75 5.99
CA SER A 320 0.12 -18.79 5.94
C SER A 320 0.14 -19.55 7.27
N ALA A 321 0.36 -20.87 7.31
CA ALA A 321 0.48 -21.59 8.60
C ALA A 321 1.78 -21.23 9.36
N GLY A 322 2.79 -20.75 8.63
CA GLY A 322 4.13 -20.48 9.12
C GLY A 322 5.15 -21.51 8.61
N ASN A 323 6.42 -21.10 8.60
CA ASN A 323 7.55 -21.93 8.14
C ASN A 323 8.36 -22.47 9.36
N SER A 324 7.69 -22.77 10.48
CA SER A 324 8.32 -23.06 11.78
C SER A 324 8.43 -24.54 12.15
N ASN A 325 8.27 -25.48 11.21
CA ASN A 325 8.53 -26.89 11.53
C ASN A 325 10.03 -27.15 11.74
N GLY A 326 10.39 -27.48 12.98
CA GLY A 326 11.76 -27.40 13.50
C GLY A 326 11.84 -26.60 14.81
N ASN A 327 10.85 -25.74 15.08
CA ASN A 327 10.72 -24.96 16.33
C ASN A 327 9.79 -25.66 17.33
N ASN A 328 10.11 -25.56 18.63
CA ASN A 328 9.31 -26.11 19.73
C ASN A 328 8.47 -25.00 20.37
N CYS A 329 7.26 -24.77 19.85
CA CYS A 329 6.33 -23.76 20.35
C CYS A 329 5.57 -24.20 21.63
N GLY A 330 6.26 -24.88 22.55
CA GLY A 330 5.76 -25.14 23.90
C GLY A 330 4.52 -26.04 24.04
N TYR A 331 4.05 -26.68 22.95
CA TYR A 331 2.87 -27.56 22.97
C TYR A 331 3.06 -28.85 23.79
N GLY A 332 4.32 -29.30 23.93
CA GLY A 332 4.70 -30.52 24.65
C GLY A 332 5.09 -31.69 23.74
N ALA A 333 4.75 -31.65 22.45
CA ALA A 333 5.09 -32.66 21.45
C ALA A 333 6.43 -32.38 20.70
N GLY A 334 7.39 -31.74 21.37
CA GLY A 334 8.70 -31.42 20.79
C GLY A 334 8.63 -30.37 19.67
N ASN A 335 9.54 -30.44 18.70
CA ASN A 335 9.74 -29.41 17.69
C ASN A 335 9.15 -29.73 16.29
N GLN A 336 8.27 -30.72 16.20
CA GLN A 336 7.65 -31.18 14.95
C GLN A 336 6.13 -31.01 14.89
N TRP A 337 5.52 -30.45 15.94
CA TRP A 337 4.08 -30.38 16.14
C TRP A 337 3.71 -29.18 17.02
N GLY A 338 2.47 -28.69 16.90
CA GLY A 338 1.96 -27.56 17.66
C GLY A 338 2.70 -26.25 17.37
N ASN A 339 3.25 -26.10 16.16
CA ASN A 339 4.15 -25.02 15.76
C ASN A 339 3.62 -24.16 14.61
N ILE A 340 2.29 -24.13 14.43
CA ILE A 340 1.58 -23.01 13.78
C ILE A 340 2.09 -21.70 14.39
N THR A 341 2.51 -20.76 13.53
CA THR A 341 2.99 -19.45 13.99
C THR A 341 1.81 -18.54 14.34
N GLY A 342 2.04 -17.54 15.19
CA GLY A 342 1.11 -16.43 15.43
C GLY A 342 -0.27 -16.77 16.04
N GLY A 343 -0.83 -15.83 16.81
CA GLY A 343 -2.16 -15.98 17.39
C GLY A 343 -3.27 -16.02 16.32
N HIS A 344 -3.33 -15.02 15.44
CA HIS A 344 -4.41 -14.89 14.44
C HIS A 344 -4.67 -16.17 13.61
N LYS A 345 -3.62 -16.95 13.34
CA LYS A 345 -3.66 -18.22 12.58
C LYS A 345 -4.32 -19.38 13.34
N GLN A 346 -4.48 -19.25 14.66
CA GLN A 346 -5.25 -20.14 15.52
C GLN A 346 -6.77 -19.89 15.45
N GLY A 347 -7.24 -18.83 14.76
CA GLY A 347 -8.66 -18.45 14.71
C GLY A 347 -9.57 -19.59 14.21
N LYS A 348 -10.77 -19.69 14.77
CA LYS A 348 -11.78 -20.69 14.38
C LYS A 348 -12.39 -20.37 13.02
N ASN A 349 -12.59 -19.08 12.77
CA ASN A 349 -13.37 -18.58 11.64
C ASN A 349 -12.48 -18.31 10.39
N VAL A 350 -11.16 -18.23 10.58
CA VAL A 350 -10.15 -17.94 9.55
C VAL A 350 -9.50 -19.21 8.97
N ILE A 351 -8.81 -19.10 7.82
CA ILE A 351 -8.03 -20.19 7.23
C ILE A 351 -6.53 -19.98 7.50
N ALA A 352 -5.83 -21.02 7.97
CA ALA A 352 -4.37 -21.13 7.99
C ALA A 352 -3.91 -22.24 7.04
N THR A 353 -2.89 -21.96 6.22
CA THR A 353 -2.59 -22.76 5.02
C THR A 353 -1.23 -23.46 5.07
N ALA A 354 -1.22 -24.79 4.87
CA ALA A 354 0.00 -25.60 4.75
C ALA A 354 0.69 -25.44 3.39
N ASN A 355 2.01 -25.58 3.35
CA ASN A 355 2.82 -25.53 2.14
C ASN A 355 3.14 -26.95 1.63
N VAL A 356 2.72 -27.24 0.40
CA VAL A 356 3.17 -28.41 -0.38
C VAL A 356 3.99 -27.96 -1.58
N TYR A 357 4.82 -28.85 -2.13
CA TYR A 357 5.39 -28.71 -3.45
C TYR A 357 4.32 -28.94 -4.54
N PHE A 358 4.68 -28.68 -5.81
CA PHE A 358 3.84 -28.96 -6.96
C PHE A 358 3.35 -30.42 -7.06
N ASP A 359 4.15 -31.39 -6.61
CA ASP A 359 3.75 -32.81 -6.60
C ASP A 359 2.75 -33.17 -5.48
N GLY A 360 2.36 -32.20 -4.65
CA GLY A 360 1.50 -32.38 -3.48
C GLY A 360 2.22 -32.87 -2.22
N SER A 361 3.54 -33.09 -2.26
CA SER A 361 4.30 -33.50 -1.07
C SER A 361 4.53 -32.32 -0.11
N LEU A 362 4.43 -32.59 1.20
CA LEU A 362 4.55 -31.54 2.23
C LEU A 362 5.96 -30.97 2.31
N VAL A 363 6.09 -29.66 2.21
CA VAL A 363 7.37 -28.97 2.40
C VAL A 363 7.80 -29.09 3.86
N SER A 364 9.05 -29.49 4.10
CA SER A 364 9.53 -29.86 5.44
C SER A 364 9.53 -28.73 6.47
N SER A 365 9.51 -27.47 6.03
CA SER A 365 9.40 -26.27 6.87
C SER A 365 7.96 -25.91 7.26
N SER A 366 6.95 -26.41 6.54
CA SER A 366 5.53 -26.07 6.78
C SER A 366 5.14 -26.39 8.21
N SER A 367 4.73 -25.36 8.96
CA SER A 367 4.21 -25.49 10.31
C SER A 367 3.05 -26.47 10.38
N ARG A 368 2.97 -27.18 11.51
CA ARG A 368 2.01 -28.24 11.78
C ARG A 368 1.24 -27.94 13.04
N GLY A 369 -0.02 -28.37 13.07
CA GLY A 369 -0.84 -28.31 14.25
C GLY A 369 -0.49 -29.38 15.29
N PRO A 370 -1.39 -29.62 16.25
CA PRO A 370 -2.67 -28.91 16.43
C PRO A 370 -2.51 -27.41 16.75
N ALA A 371 -3.63 -26.70 16.81
CA ALA A 371 -3.72 -25.49 17.62
C ALA A 371 -3.32 -25.78 19.09
N HIS A 372 -2.94 -24.78 19.88
CA HIS A 372 -2.52 -25.00 21.27
C HIS A 372 -3.63 -25.60 22.17
N ASP A 373 -4.88 -25.53 21.71
CA ASP A 373 -6.04 -26.14 22.35
C ASP A 373 -6.51 -27.45 21.69
N GLY A 374 -5.71 -28.04 20.80
CA GLY A 374 -5.94 -29.37 20.20
C GLY A 374 -6.70 -29.37 18.87
N ARG A 375 -7.28 -28.25 18.45
CA ARG A 375 -8.01 -28.11 17.17
C ARG A 375 -7.14 -28.41 15.96
N ILE A 376 -7.80 -28.82 14.88
CA ILE A 376 -7.17 -29.08 13.57
C ILE A 376 -6.67 -27.75 12.99
N LYS A 377 -5.36 -27.64 12.87
CA LYS A 377 -4.64 -26.63 12.07
C LYS A 377 -3.44 -27.32 11.39
N PRO A 378 -2.93 -26.83 10.24
CA PRO A 378 -3.58 -25.88 9.34
C PRO A 378 -4.97 -26.39 8.91
N ASP A 379 -5.85 -25.51 8.42
CA ASP A 379 -7.18 -25.95 7.99
C ASP A 379 -7.09 -26.71 6.65
N ILE A 380 -6.21 -26.28 5.75
CA ILE A 380 -6.05 -26.79 4.39
C ILE A 380 -4.59 -26.65 3.91
N ALA A 381 -4.22 -27.37 2.86
CA ALA A 381 -2.93 -27.27 2.18
C ALA A 381 -3.06 -26.70 0.75
N ALA A 382 -2.03 -25.98 0.32
CA ALA A 382 -1.88 -25.49 -1.05
C ALA A 382 -0.41 -25.49 -1.47
N ASN A 383 -0.14 -25.61 -2.78
CA ASN A 383 1.20 -25.41 -3.32
C ASN A 383 1.73 -24.02 -2.93
N GLY A 384 2.95 -23.96 -2.40
CA GLY A 384 3.61 -22.70 -2.02
C GLY A 384 5.10 -22.66 -2.34
N GLN A 385 5.69 -23.62 -3.07
CA GLN A 385 7.16 -23.81 -3.12
C GLN A 385 7.76 -24.11 -4.52
N HIS A 386 8.73 -23.29 -4.95
CA HIS A 386 9.52 -23.35 -6.21
C HIS A 386 8.76 -23.15 -7.53
N GLN A 387 8.40 -21.91 -7.87
CA GLN A 387 7.23 -21.71 -8.74
C GLN A 387 7.18 -20.48 -9.68
N MET A 388 7.81 -19.34 -9.36
CA MET A 388 7.86 -18.05 -10.11
C MET A 388 6.67 -17.08 -9.90
N SER A 389 6.84 -16.05 -9.05
CA SER A 389 5.88 -14.94 -8.84
C SER A 389 6.33 -13.62 -9.46
N THR A 390 5.44 -12.63 -9.52
CA THR A 390 5.79 -11.24 -9.84
C THR A 390 6.80 -10.69 -8.82
N ASP A 391 7.65 -9.80 -9.29
CA ASP A 391 8.72 -9.12 -8.57
C ASP A 391 8.80 -7.67 -9.08
N GLU A 392 9.49 -6.78 -8.38
CA GLU A 392 9.52 -5.36 -8.72
C GLU A 392 9.97 -5.10 -10.19
N ASN A 393 9.58 -3.94 -10.74
CA ASN A 393 10.07 -3.41 -12.03
C ASN A 393 9.77 -4.30 -13.26
N ASN A 394 8.58 -4.89 -13.33
CA ASN A 394 8.16 -5.79 -14.43
C ASN A 394 9.05 -7.05 -14.56
N THR A 395 9.34 -7.72 -13.45
CA THR A 395 10.10 -8.98 -13.43
C THR A 395 9.37 -10.10 -12.67
N TYR A 396 9.89 -11.33 -12.74
CA TYR A 396 9.35 -12.49 -12.01
C TYR A 396 10.49 -13.25 -11.31
N ARG A 397 10.26 -13.79 -10.09
CA ARG A 397 11.27 -14.49 -9.28
C ARG A 397 10.87 -15.83 -8.68
N SER A 398 11.87 -16.71 -8.52
CA SER A 398 11.88 -17.88 -7.61
C SER A 398 11.61 -17.47 -6.15
N PHE A 399 10.37 -17.60 -5.73
CA PHE A 399 9.86 -17.37 -4.39
C PHE A 399 9.98 -18.80 -3.66
N GLY A 400 9.17 -19.26 -2.67
CA GLY A 400 9.39 -20.51 -1.86
C GLY A 400 8.90 -20.65 -0.39
N GLY A 401 7.59 -20.77 -0.04
CA GLY A 401 7.10 -20.88 1.38
C GLY A 401 5.57 -21.00 1.65
N THR A 402 5.13 -21.09 2.93
CA THR A 402 3.68 -21.02 3.31
C THR A 402 3.04 -19.66 2.99
N SER A 403 3.87 -18.63 2.88
CA SER A 403 3.53 -17.31 2.34
C SER A 403 3.03 -17.37 0.89
N GLY A 404 3.34 -18.46 0.18
CA GLY A 404 2.89 -18.73 -1.17
C GLY A 404 1.59 -19.53 -1.24
N ALA A 405 1.46 -20.49 -0.33
CA ALA A 405 0.27 -21.33 -0.23
C ALA A 405 -1.00 -20.52 0.11
N ALA A 406 -0.88 -19.55 1.02
CA ALA A 406 -2.00 -18.74 1.49
C ALA A 406 -2.67 -17.86 0.40
N PRO A 407 -1.95 -17.06 -0.41
CA PRO A 407 -2.57 -16.29 -1.49
C PRO A 407 -3.16 -17.18 -2.60
N GLY A 408 -2.66 -18.42 -2.76
CA GLY A 408 -3.33 -19.44 -3.57
C GLY A 408 -4.76 -19.72 -3.09
N ILE A 409 -4.93 -19.97 -1.79
CA ILE A 409 -6.26 -20.12 -1.18
C ILE A 409 -7.10 -18.83 -1.29
N ALA A 410 -6.50 -17.66 -1.08
CA ALA A 410 -7.21 -16.39 -1.16
C ALA A 410 -7.78 -16.12 -2.57
N GLY A 411 -6.98 -16.34 -3.61
CA GLY A 411 -7.43 -16.18 -4.98
C GLY A 411 -8.43 -17.26 -5.43
N VAL A 412 -8.23 -18.54 -5.07
CA VAL A 412 -9.27 -19.57 -5.31
C VAL A 412 -10.57 -19.20 -4.59
N SER A 413 -10.50 -18.61 -3.38
CA SER A 413 -11.68 -18.11 -2.68
C SER A 413 -12.36 -16.97 -3.46
N ALA A 414 -11.63 -16.04 -4.07
CA ALA A 414 -12.19 -14.98 -4.90
C ALA A 414 -12.92 -15.53 -6.14
N GLN A 415 -12.36 -16.55 -6.82
CA GLN A 415 -13.04 -17.25 -7.91
C GLN A 415 -14.37 -17.91 -7.45
N LEU A 416 -14.43 -18.42 -6.22
CA LEU A 416 -15.67 -18.98 -5.63
C LEU A 416 -16.67 -17.91 -5.18
N TYR A 417 -16.21 -16.72 -4.78
CA TYR A 417 -17.09 -15.58 -4.47
C TYR A 417 -17.79 -15.06 -5.73
N GLU A 418 -17.06 -14.92 -6.84
CA GLU A 418 -17.62 -14.57 -8.15
C GLU A 418 -18.62 -15.63 -8.64
N ALA A 419 -18.25 -16.92 -8.53
CA ALA A 419 -19.15 -18.03 -8.90
C ALA A 419 -20.47 -17.99 -8.12
N TYR A 420 -20.42 -17.79 -6.81
CA TYR A 420 -21.62 -17.62 -5.99
C TYR A 420 -22.42 -16.37 -6.39
N ALA A 421 -21.75 -15.23 -6.56
CA ALA A 421 -22.41 -13.95 -6.88
C ALA A 421 -23.12 -14.01 -8.24
N GLY A 422 -22.52 -14.64 -9.26
CA GLY A 422 -23.13 -14.84 -10.58
C GLY A 422 -24.41 -15.69 -10.53
N LEU A 423 -24.50 -16.64 -9.60
CA LEU A 423 -25.70 -17.46 -9.36
C LEU A 423 -26.74 -16.73 -8.48
N ASN A 424 -26.29 -15.90 -7.53
CA ASN A 424 -27.12 -15.24 -6.53
C ASN A 424 -27.39 -13.75 -6.84
N GLY A 425 -27.35 -13.36 -8.12
CA GLY A 425 -27.77 -12.03 -8.59
C GLY A 425 -26.88 -10.86 -8.15
N GLY A 426 -25.64 -11.13 -7.75
CA GLY A 426 -24.66 -10.16 -7.23
C GLY A 426 -24.43 -10.25 -5.72
N ASP A 427 -25.26 -10.97 -4.96
CA ASP A 427 -25.06 -11.14 -3.51
C ASP A 427 -23.82 -11.99 -3.23
N LEU A 428 -22.92 -11.50 -2.38
CA LEU A 428 -21.69 -12.21 -1.99
C LEU A 428 -21.99 -13.34 -0.97
N PRO A 429 -21.23 -14.46 -0.99
CA PRO A 429 -21.42 -15.56 -0.04
C PRO A 429 -20.97 -15.20 1.37
N GLN A 430 -21.53 -15.86 2.38
CA GLN A 430 -20.87 -15.90 3.69
C GLN A 430 -19.54 -16.65 3.57
N SER A 431 -18.48 -16.14 4.19
CA SER A 431 -17.15 -16.79 4.21
C SER A 431 -17.20 -18.18 4.86
N ALA A 432 -18.16 -18.40 5.76
CA ALA A 432 -18.48 -19.69 6.36
C ALA A 432 -18.83 -20.77 5.30
N LEU A 433 -19.62 -20.42 4.28
CA LEU A 433 -19.97 -21.34 3.19
C LEU A 433 -18.74 -21.68 2.35
N ILE A 434 -17.94 -20.67 2.00
CA ILE A 434 -16.76 -20.86 1.13
C ILE A 434 -15.67 -21.65 1.85
N LYS A 435 -15.41 -21.38 3.14
CA LYS A 435 -14.52 -22.21 3.97
C LYS A 435 -15.04 -23.65 4.06
N ALA A 436 -16.34 -23.87 4.30
CA ALA A 436 -16.91 -25.21 4.34
C ALA A 436 -16.77 -25.95 2.99
N ALA A 437 -17.03 -25.28 1.87
CA ALA A 437 -16.89 -25.85 0.52
C ALA A 437 -15.43 -26.26 0.24
N LEU A 438 -14.47 -25.38 0.52
CA LEU A 438 -13.03 -25.64 0.35
C LEU A 438 -12.57 -26.84 1.18
N LEU A 439 -12.94 -26.89 2.47
CA LEU A 439 -12.53 -27.97 3.38
C LEU A 439 -13.21 -29.31 3.04
N ASN A 440 -14.49 -29.30 2.67
CA ASN A 440 -15.19 -30.55 2.38
C ASN A 440 -14.76 -31.19 1.05
N THR A 441 -14.30 -30.40 0.08
CA THR A 441 -13.97 -30.86 -1.28
C THR A 441 -12.49 -31.20 -1.51
N ALA A 442 -11.61 -30.77 -0.61
CA ALA A 442 -10.16 -30.99 -0.67
C ALA A 442 -9.73 -32.45 -0.95
N ASN A 443 -8.60 -32.62 -1.65
CA ASN A 443 -7.99 -33.92 -1.88
C ASN A 443 -7.28 -34.39 -0.60
N ASP A 444 -7.77 -35.49 -0.01
CA ASP A 444 -7.21 -36.13 1.20
C ASP A 444 -5.72 -36.45 1.01
N ALA A 445 -4.88 -36.05 1.96
CA ALA A 445 -3.42 -36.05 1.80
C ALA A 445 -2.70 -36.24 3.14
N GLY A 446 -1.63 -37.05 3.13
CA GLY A 446 -0.88 -37.40 4.33
C GLY A 446 -1.39 -38.70 4.95
N ASN A 447 -2.06 -38.61 6.10
CA ASN A 447 -2.83 -39.72 6.65
C ASN A 447 -4.20 -39.83 5.94
N VAL A 448 -5.01 -40.85 6.27
CA VAL A 448 -6.40 -40.95 5.80
C VAL A 448 -7.30 -40.14 6.72
N GLY A 449 -8.10 -39.23 6.13
CA GLY A 449 -8.86 -38.24 6.87
C GLY A 449 -7.96 -37.11 7.41
N PRO A 450 -8.57 -36.06 7.99
CA PRO A 450 -7.86 -34.83 8.32
C PRO A 450 -6.69 -35.07 9.28
N ASP A 451 -5.55 -34.40 9.05
CA ASP A 451 -4.32 -34.56 9.82
C ASP A 451 -3.67 -33.20 10.19
N TYR A 452 -2.82 -33.20 11.21
CA TYR A 452 -2.18 -31.97 11.70
C TYR A 452 -1.06 -31.41 10.79
N LYS A 453 -0.92 -31.90 9.55
CA LYS A 453 0.04 -31.41 8.54
C LYS A 453 -0.66 -30.75 7.36
N PHE A 454 -1.70 -31.40 6.82
CA PHE A 454 -2.45 -30.95 5.64
C PHE A 454 -3.82 -30.34 5.99
N GLY A 455 -4.28 -30.46 7.23
CA GLY A 455 -5.64 -30.12 7.61
C GLY A 455 -6.62 -31.11 6.98
N PHE A 456 -7.63 -30.60 6.28
CA PHE A 456 -8.59 -31.42 5.51
C PHE A 456 -8.06 -31.88 4.13
N GLY A 457 -6.82 -31.53 3.77
CA GLY A 457 -6.17 -31.96 2.53
C GLY A 457 -5.75 -30.79 1.62
N ILE A 458 -5.41 -31.11 0.38
CA ILE A 458 -4.99 -30.12 -0.64
C ILE A 458 -6.23 -29.51 -1.31
N VAL A 459 -6.26 -28.18 -1.49
CA VAL A 459 -7.38 -27.45 -2.08
C VAL A 459 -7.77 -27.93 -3.48
N ASN A 460 -9.08 -28.04 -3.74
CA ASN A 460 -9.65 -28.39 -5.03
C ASN A 460 -10.74 -27.38 -5.44
N GLY A 461 -10.32 -26.31 -6.12
CA GLY A 461 -11.22 -25.22 -6.55
C GLY A 461 -12.35 -25.68 -7.47
N LEU A 462 -12.09 -26.66 -8.35
CA LEU A 462 -13.09 -27.19 -9.29
C LEU A 462 -14.24 -27.91 -8.58
N ARG A 463 -13.95 -28.72 -7.56
CA ARG A 463 -14.98 -29.38 -6.75
C ARG A 463 -15.70 -28.38 -5.85
N ALA A 464 -14.98 -27.42 -5.26
CA ALA A 464 -15.60 -26.34 -4.50
C ALA A 464 -16.57 -25.51 -5.36
N ALA A 465 -16.20 -25.20 -6.60
CA ALA A 465 -17.07 -24.50 -7.54
C ALA A 465 -18.28 -25.36 -7.93
N LYS A 466 -18.08 -26.62 -8.32
CA LYS A 466 -19.18 -27.58 -8.59
C LYS A 466 -20.13 -27.77 -7.39
N LEU A 467 -19.63 -27.68 -6.15
CA LEU A 467 -20.46 -27.73 -4.94
C LEU A 467 -21.37 -26.50 -4.81
N ILE A 468 -20.88 -25.31 -5.17
CA ILE A 468 -21.68 -24.07 -5.21
C ILE A 468 -22.65 -24.05 -6.41
N GLU A 469 -22.17 -24.42 -7.60
CA GLU A 469 -22.94 -24.50 -8.85
C GLU A 469 -24.14 -25.46 -8.76
N ASP A 470 -23.94 -26.64 -8.17
CA ASP A 470 -24.99 -27.66 -7.99
C ASP A 470 -25.83 -27.44 -6.70
N GLU A 471 -25.78 -26.25 -6.09
CA GLU A 471 -26.47 -25.89 -4.84
C GLU A 471 -26.32 -26.93 -3.70
N ARG A 472 -25.14 -27.55 -3.57
CA ARG A 472 -24.88 -28.63 -2.58
C ARG A 472 -24.61 -28.12 -1.16
N TYR A 473 -25.41 -27.15 -0.71
CA TYR A 473 -25.31 -26.52 0.61
C TYR A 473 -26.67 -26.10 1.17
N LEU A 474 -26.74 -25.91 2.49
CA LEU A 474 -27.83 -25.23 3.19
C LEU A 474 -27.31 -24.58 4.47
N SER A 475 -28.02 -23.58 5.00
CA SER A 475 -27.77 -23.03 6.33
C SER A 475 -28.99 -23.16 7.25
N SER A 476 -28.75 -23.13 8.56
CA SER A 476 -29.78 -23.23 9.59
C SER A 476 -29.26 -22.70 10.93
N THR A 477 -30.15 -22.46 11.90
CA THR A 477 -29.77 -22.06 13.27
C THR A 477 -30.15 -23.12 14.30
N ILE A 478 -29.42 -23.16 15.41
CA ILE A 478 -29.61 -24.13 16.50
C ILE A 478 -29.40 -23.47 17.87
N SER A 479 -30.23 -23.86 18.86
CA SER A 479 -30.14 -23.39 20.24
C SER A 479 -29.61 -24.48 21.19
N GLN A 480 -29.27 -24.09 22.42
CA GLN A 480 -28.82 -25.00 23.48
C GLN A 480 -29.82 -26.14 23.73
N GLY A 481 -29.42 -27.36 23.35
CA GLY A 481 -30.16 -28.61 23.57
C GLY A 481 -31.18 -28.97 22.48
N ASP A 482 -31.27 -28.20 21.38
CA ASP A 482 -32.12 -28.52 20.23
C ASP A 482 -31.39 -29.45 19.24
N THR A 483 -32.14 -30.16 18.41
CA THR A 483 -31.64 -30.96 17.27
C THR A 483 -32.44 -30.67 16.01
N ASN A 484 -31.75 -30.28 14.93
CA ASN A 484 -32.32 -30.22 13.58
C ASN A 484 -31.95 -31.50 12.81
N ASN A 485 -32.74 -31.88 11.81
CA ASN A 485 -32.42 -32.97 10.89
C ASN A 485 -32.70 -32.55 9.44
N HIS A 486 -31.70 -32.67 8.58
CA HIS A 486 -31.78 -32.36 7.15
C HIS A 486 -31.72 -33.65 6.33
N SER A 487 -32.57 -33.80 5.31
CA SER A 487 -32.58 -35.01 4.48
C SER A 487 -31.93 -34.75 3.13
N ILE A 488 -30.84 -35.46 2.82
CA ILE A 488 -30.05 -35.30 1.59
C ILE A 488 -30.07 -36.62 0.82
N ASN A 489 -30.44 -36.58 -0.46
CA ASN A 489 -30.49 -37.76 -1.32
C ASN A 489 -29.12 -38.02 -1.97
N VAL A 490 -28.53 -39.18 -1.72
CA VAL A 490 -27.29 -39.63 -2.37
C VAL A 490 -27.62 -40.47 -3.61
N PRO A 491 -27.17 -40.08 -4.82
CA PRO A 491 -27.44 -40.82 -6.06
C PRO A 491 -26.88 -42.24 -6.08
N ALA A 492 -27.44 -43.07 -6.97
CA ALA A 492 -26.88 -44.39 -7.30
C ALA A 492 -25.62 -44.26 -8.16
N GLY A 493 -24.61 -45.09 -7.87
CA GLY A 493 -23.31 -45.09 -8.57
C GLY A 493 -22.21 -44.29 -7.86
N THR A 494 -22.56 -43.45 -6.87
CA THR A 494 -21.64 -42.65 -6.04
C THR A 494 -20.51 -43.51 -5.45
N LYS A 495 -19.26 -43.08 -5.62
CA LYS A 495 -18.03 -43.74 -5.15
C LYS A 495 -17.60 -43.25 -3.78
N GLN A 496 -17.85 -41.98 -3.47
CA GLN A 496 -17.65 -41.39 -2.14
C GLN A 496 -18.65 -40.25 -1.95
N VAL A 497 -19.26 -40.16 -0.77
CA VAL A 497 -20.00 -38.97 -0.33
C VAL A 497 -19.35 -38.38 0.91
N ARG A 498 -19.35 -37.06 1.01
CA ARG A 498 -18.83 -36.33 2.17
C ARG A 498 -19.88 -35.34 2.66
N PHE A 499 -20.15 -35.33 3.96
CA PHE A 499 -21.01 -34.36 4.62
C PHE A 499 -20.17 -33.59 5.64
N MET A 500 -20.24 -32.26 5.62
CA MET A 500 -19.58 -31.41 6.60
C MET A 500 -20.56 -30.43 7.23
N VAL A 501 -20.49 -30.30 8.55
CA VAL A 501 -21.08 -29.19 9.30
C VAL A 501 -19.97 -28.20 9.62
N TYR A 502 -20.21 -26.92 9.35
CA TYR A 502 -19.28 -25.83 9.67
C TYR A 502 -20.04 -24.66 10.30
N TRP A 503 -19.44 -23.97 11.28
CA TRP A 503 -19.99 -22.74 11.82
C TRP A 503 -18.91 -21.69 12.11
N SER A 504 -19.18 -20.43 11.77
CA SER A 504 -18.43 -19.29 12.31
C SER A 504 -18.86 -19.07 13.76
N ASP A 505 -18.07 -19.62 14.67
CA ASP A 505 -18.30 -19.66 16.12
C ASP A 505 -18.09 -18.28 16.76
N ALA A 506 -18.65 -18.09 17.95
CA ALA A 506 -18.49 -16.86 18.72
C ALA A 506 -17.02 -16.68 19.20
N PRO A 507 -16.44 -15.47 19.15
CA PRO A 507 -15.07 -15.23 19.59
C PRO A 507 -14.91 -15.47 21.10
N ALA A 508 -13.91 -16.26 21.48
CA ALA A 508 -13.64 -16.66 22.87
C ALA A 508 -12.89 -15.58 23.70
N SER A 509 -12.72 -15.82 25.00
CA SER A 509 -11.73 -15.10 25.81
C SER A 509 -10.30 -15.47 25.40
N PRO A 510 -9.35 -14.51 25.42
CA PRO A 510 -7.92 -14.83 25.37
C PRO A 510 -7.54 -15.85 26.45
N GLY A 511 -6.63 -16.77 26.11
CA GLY A 511 -6.21 -17.87 26.99
C GLY A 511 -7.23 -19.01 27.16
N ALA A 512 -8.37 -19.00 26.46
CA ALA A 512 -9.34 -20.10 26.51
C ALA A 512 -8.76 -21.40 25.92
N ASN A 513 -8.99 -22.52 26.63
CA ASN A 513 -8.56 -23.86 26.21
C ASN A 513 -9.58 -24.91 26.74
N PRO A 514 -10.42 -25.53 25.89
CA PRO A 514 -10.59 -25.25 24.46
C PRO A 514 -11.07 -23.82 24.17
N ALA A 515 -10.79 -23.33 22.95
CA ALA A 515 -11.28 -22.04 22.46
C ALA A 515 -12.66 -22.13 21.79
N LEU A 516 -13.21 -23.34 21.60
CA LEU A 516 -14.58 -23.57 21.14
C LEU A 516 -15.58 -22.95 22.14
N VAL A 517 -16.55 -22.18 21.62
CA VAL A 517 -17.60 -21.55 22.44
C VAL A 517 -18.91 -22.30 22.25
N ASN A 518 -19.44 -22.30 21.02
CA ASN A 518 -20.59 -23.11 20.65
C ASN A 518 -20.12 -24.45 20.05
N ASP A 519 -20.63 -25.54 20.62
CA ASP A 519 -20.25 -26.93 20.39
C ASP A 519 -21.48 -27.68 19.84
N LEU A 520 -21.37 -28.16 18.60
CA LEU A 520 -22.46 -28.78 17.82
C LEU A 520 -22.09 -30.22 17.45
N ASP A 521 -23.05 -31.15 17.53
CA ASP A 521 -22.88 -32.57 17.17
C ASP A 521 -23.49 -32.88 15.80
N LEU A 522 -22.69 -33.42 14.87
CA LEU A 522 -23.11 -34.08 13.63
C LEU A 522 -23.31 -35.59 13.82
N VAL A 523 -24.50 -36.10 13.47
CA VAL A 523 -24.72 -37.53 13.25
C VAL A 523 -25.42 -37.75 11.91
N VAL A 524 -24.68 -38.35 10.97
CA VAL A 524 -25.21 -38.75 9.66
C VAL A 524 -25.79 -40.16 9.78
N LYS A 525 -27.03 -40.36 9.32
CA LYS A 525 -27.66 -41.69 9.27
C LYS A 525 -27.93 -42.09 7.82
N ASP A 526 -27.56 -43.31 7.45
CA ASP A 526 -27.83 -43.84 6.10
C ASP A 526 -29.30 -44.29 5.93
N PRO A 527 -29.72 -44.68 4.70
CA PRO A 527 -31.07 -45.21 4.45
C PRO A 527 -31.43 -46.46 5.26
N ASN A 528 -30.46 -47.13 5.89
CA ASN A 528 -30.66 -48.30 6.75
C ASN A 528 -30.78 -47.91 8.24
N ASN A 529 -30.58 -46.63 8.60
CA ASN A 529 -30.46 -46.09 9.96
C ASN A 529 -29.18 -46.54 10.70
N THR A 530 -28.09 -46.71 9.94
CA THR A 530 -26.73 -46.83 10.48
C THR A 530 -26.19 -45.44 10.78
N ASP A 531 -25.73 -45.22 12.01
CA ASP A 531 -25.15 -43.94 12.46
C ASP A 531 -23.66 -43.86 12.09
N TYR A 532 -23.27 -42.75 11.46
CA TYR A 532 -21.90 -42.38 11.13
C TYR A 532 -21.52 -41.11 11.91
N LEU A 533 -20.39 -41.18 12.60
CA LEU A 533 -19.82 -40.10 13.41
C LEU A 533 -18.65 -39.43 12.68
N PRO A 534 -18.42 -38.12 12.88
CA PRO A 534 -17.37 -37.38 12.18
C PRO A 534 -15.95 -37.85 12.52
N TYR A 535 -14.99 -37.40 11.72
CA TYR A 535 -13.57 -37.63 11.98
C TYR A 535 -13.06 -36.75 13.12
N ILE A 536 -12.31 -37.38 14.03
CA ILE A 536 -11.60 -36.74 15.14
C ILE A 536 -10.12 -37.20 15.16
N LEU A 537 -9.27 -36.32 15.69
CA LEU A 537 -7.86 -36.61 16.03
C LEU A 537 -7.67 -36.65 17.54
N ASP A 538 -6.65 -37.36 18.01
CA ASP A 538 -6.24 -37.35 19.42
C ASP A 538 -5.19 -36.22 19.62
N PRO A 539 -5.52 -35.13 20.36
CA PRO A 539 -4.62 -34.01 20.58
C PRO A 539 -3.60 -34.26 21.71
N THR A 540 -3.48 -35.48 22.25
CA THR A 540 -2.51 -35.77 23.31
C THR A 540 -1.10 -35.34 22.86
N PRO A 541 -0.37 -34.46 23.60
CA PRO A 541 0.93 -33.93 23.18
C PRO A 541 2.05 -34.99 23.11
N ASN A 542 2.03 -35.82 22.07
CA ASN A 542 2.98 -36.91 21.83
C ASN A 542 3.23 -37.03 20.31
N PRO A 543 4.48 -36.97 19.83
CA PRO A 543 4.80 -37.04 18.40
C PRO A 543 4.31 -38.29 17.65
N THR A 544 4.00 -39.38 18.37
CA THR A 544 3.45 -40.61 17.78
C THR A 544 1.94 -40.47 17.60
N THR A 545 1.25 -40.00 18.64
CA THR A 545 -0.21 -39.82 18.65
C THR A 545 -0.67 -38.80 17.63
N LEU A 546 -0.02 -37.64 17.56
CA LEU A 546 -0.31 -36.57 16.60
C LEU A 546 -0.02 -36.96 15.14
N ASN A 547 0.59 -38.13 14.90
CA ASN A 547 0.84 -38.69 13.57
C ASN A 547 -0.02 -39.93 13.26
N LEU A 548 -1.00 -40.29 14.11
CA LEU A 548 -1.96 -41.34 13.78
C LEU A 548 -3.01 -40.83 12.76
N PRO A 549 -3.63 -41.73 11.96
CA PRO A 549 -4.77 -41.36 11.13
C PRO A 549 -5.98 -40.94 11.97
N ALA A 550 -6.90 -40.20 11.36
CA ALA A 550 -8.16 -39.84 11.98
C ALA A 550 -8.99 -41.08 12.35
N THR A 551 -9.84 -40.93 13.36
CA THR A 551 -10.78 -41.97 13.81
C THR A 551 -12.20 -41.38 13.87
N ASN A 552 -13.25 -42.21 13.83
CA ASN A 552 -14.61 -41.69 13.92
C ASN A 552 -15.09 -41.59 15.37
N GLY A 553 -15.63 -40.43 15.73
CA GLY A 553 -16.08 -40.13 17.09
C GLY A 553 -16.86 -38.82 17.14
N VAL A 554 -17.12 -38.33 18.35
CA VAL A 554 -17.78 -37.05 18.60
C VAL A 554 -16.70 -36.00 18.84
N ASP A 555 -16.71 -34.89 18.09
CA ASP A 555 -15.77 -33.79 18.32
C ASP A 555 -16.20 -32.93 19.51
N ARG A 556 -15.24 -32.25 20.14
CA ARG A 556 -15.45 -31.32 21.28
C ARG A 556 -14.46 -30.15 21.26
N LEU A 557 -13.81 -29.91 20.12
CA LEU A 557 -12.73 -28.95 19.92
C LEU A 557 -12.99 -28.11 18.66
N ASN A 558 -13.36 -28.75 17.54
CA ASN A 558 -13.42 -28.10 16.24
C ASN A 558 -14.79 -27.47 15.95
N ASN A 559 -14.82 -26.29 15.32
CA ASN A 559 -16.03 -25.68 14.76
C ASN A 559 -16.35 -26.20 13.33
N VAL A 560 -15.92 -27.43 13.06
CA VAL A 560 -16.03 -28.14 11.79
C VAL A 560 -16.03 -29.64 12.06
N GLU A 561 -17.03 -30.35 11.54
CA GLU A 561 -17.16 -31.80 11.67
C GLU A 561 -17.47 -32.42 10.30
N GLN A 562 -16.74 -33.47 9.90
CA GLN A 562 -16.90 -34.13 8.59
C GLN A 562 -17.12 -35.64 8.72
N VAL A 563 -18.14 -36.15 8.04
CA VAL A 563 -18.39 -37.58 7.80
C VAL A 563 -18.11 -37.91 6.33
N VAL A 564 -17.26 -38.91 6.07
CA VAL A 564 -17.00 -39.44 4.72
C VAL A 564 -17.43 -40.89 4.64
N ILE A 565 -18.19 -41.24 3.59
CA ILE A 565 -18.70 -42.59 3.36
C ILE A 565 -18.27 -43.05 1.97
N ASN A 566 -17.49 -44.13 1.92
CA ASN A 566 -17.00 -44.74 0.68
C ASN A 566 -18.01 -45.77 0.15
N ASN A 567 -18.24 -45.75 -1.16
CA ASN A 567 -19.23 -46.54 -1.90
C ASN A 567 -20.61 -46.59 -1.22
N PRO A 568 -21.24 -45.42 -0.93
CA PRO A 568 -22.49 -45.31 -0.17
C PRO A 568 -23.68 -45.98 -0.86
N THR A 569 -24.65 -46.42 -0.06
CA THR A 569 -25.95 -46.89 -0.55
C THR A 569 -26.81 -45.73 -1.02
N SER A 570 -27.34 -45.78 -2.24
CA SER A 570 -28.23 -44.73 -2.77
C SER A 570 -29.49 -44.52 -1.94
N GLY A 571 -29.88 -43.26 -1.74
CA GLY A 571 -31.11 -42.87 -1.06
C GLY A 571 -30.92 -41.71 -0.08
N ASN A 572 -31.96 -41.45 0.72
CA ASN A 572 -31.97 -40.33 1.66
C ASN A 572 -31.14 -40.63 2.92
N TYR A 573 -30.10 -39.84 3.12
CA TYR A 573 -29.37 -39.72 4.38
C TYR A 573 -30.04 -38.67 5.27
N ASN A 574 -29.93 -38.84 6.59
CA ASN A 574 -30.43 -37.89 7.60
C ASN A 574 -29.25 -37.26 8.34
N ILE A 575 -29.06 -35.96 8.16
CA ILE A 575 -27.97 -35.16 8.73
C ILE A 575 -28.52 -34.48 9.99
N ASN A 576 -28.28 -35.09 11.14
CA ASN A 576 -28.74 -34.58 12.43
C ASN A 576 -27.68 -33.63 12.99
N VAL A 577 -28.08 -32.41 13.36
CA VAL A 577 -27.18 -31.39 13.95
C VAL A 577 -27.78 -30.95 15.29
N THR A 578 -27.06 -31.16 16.38
CA THR A 578 -27.53 -30.90 17.76
C THR A 578 -26.70 -29.81 18.42
N GLY A 579 -27.36 -28.83 19.06
CA GLY A 579 -26.70 -27.79 19.84
C GLY A 579 -26.27 -28.29 21.22
N PHE A 580 -25.24 -29.13 21.29
CA PHE A 580 -24.79 -29.81 22.51
C PHE A 580 -24.48 -28.82 23.64
N ASN A 581 -23.63 -27.82 23.37
CA ASN A 581 -23.35 -26.72 24.28
C ASN A 581 -23.29 -25.40 23.49
N VAL A 582 -24.35 -24.60 23.55
CA VAL A 582 -24.50 -23.32 22.83
C VAL A 582 -24.62 -22.18 23.85
N PRO A 583 -23.53 -21.80 24.54
CA PRO A 583 -23.52 -20.76 25.57
C PRO A 583 -23.71 -19.34 25.01
N VAL A 584 -23.60 -19.14 23.69
CA VAL A 584 -23.83 -17.87 22.98
C VAL A 584 -24.76 -18.15 21.79
N GLY A 585 -26.05 -18.32 22.08
CA GLY A 585 -27.03 -18.84 21.11
C GLY A 585 -28.04 -17.82 20.56
N PRO A 586 -28.76 -18.18 19.47
CA PRO A 586 -28.58 -19.39 18.66
C PRO A 586 -27.38 -19.28 17.70
N GLN A 587 -26.75 -20.42 17.37
CA GLN A 587 -25.64 -20.50 16.42
C GLN A 587 -26.16 -20.80 15.01
N GLU A 588 -25.71 -20.05 14.01
CA GLU A 588 -25.88 -20.39 12.59
C GLU A 588 -24.80 -21.38 12.14
N TYR A 589 -25.17 -22.39 11.37
CA TYR A 589 -24.26 -23.37 10.77
C TYR A 589 -24.65 -23.66 9.32
N PHE A 590 -23.66 -24.11 8.55
CA PHE A 590 -23.80 -24.61 7.20
C PHE A 590 -23.69 -26.13 7.20
N VAL A 591 -24.50 -26.79 6.38
CA VAL A 591 -24.28 -28.17 5.94
C VAL A 591 -23.89 -28.11 4.48
N VAL A 592 -22.71 -28.63 4.15
CA VAL A 592 -22.24 -28.78 2.76
C VAL A 592 -22.03 -30.26 2.45
N TYR A 593 -22.23 -30.66 1.20
CA TYR A 593 -22.06 -32.05 0.80
C TYR A 593 -21.40 -32.22 -0.57
N GLU A 594 -20.56 -33.25 -0.69
CA GLU A 594 -19.82 -33.54 -1.92
C GLU A 594 -20.12 -34.97 -2.37
N VAL A 595 -20.47 -35.13 -3.65
CA VAL A 595 -20.94 -36.40 -4.24
C VAL A 595 -20.02 -36.79 -5.40
N ILE A 596 -19.06 -37.67 -5.12
CA ILE A 596 -18.06 -38.10 -6.10
C ILE A 596 -18.60 -39.34 -6.82
N SER A 597 -19.01 -39.15 -8.07
CA SER A 597 -19.61 -40.21 -8.90
C SER A 597 -18.58 -41.04 -9.67
N GLU A 598 -17.39 -40.51 -9.96
CA GLU A 598 -16.35 -41.22 -10.71
C GLU A 598 -15.15 -41.66 -9.87
N ASN A 599 -14.40 -42.64 -10.37
CA ASN A 599 -13.19 -43.15 -9.71
C ASN A 599 -11.94 -42.32 -10.04
N ILE A 600 -11.93 -41.69 -11.22
CA ILE A 600 -10.86 -40.86 -11.78
C ILE A 600 -11.54 -39.62 -12.37
N THR A 601 -10.88 -38.47 -12.36
CA THR A 601 -11.30 -37.31 -13.16
C THR A 601 -10.07 -36.59 -13.69
N VAL A 602 -9.90 -36.46 -15.00
CA VAL A 602 -8.84 -35.61 -15.60
C VAL A 602 -9.14 -34.15 -15.26
N THR A 603 -8.11 -33.38 -14.98
CA THR A 603 -8.26 -31.98 -14.53
C THR A 603 -7.25 -31.02 -15.15
N TYR A 604 -6.15 -31.49 -15.71
CA TYR A 604 -5.25 -30.65 -16.52
C TYR A 604 -4.33 -31.51 -17.41
N PRO A 605 -4.10 -31.14 -18.68
CA PRO A 605 -4.94 -30.27 -19.50
C PRO A 605 -6.34 -30.89 -19.69
N ASN A 606 -7.38 -30.05 -19.73
CA ASN A 606 -8.78 -30.49 -19.71
C ASN A 606 -9.70 -29.77 -20.71
N GLY A 607 -9.19 -28.80 -21.48
CA GLY A 607 -9.93 -28.13 -22.53
C GLY A 607 -9.46 -26.69 -22.75
N GLY A 608 -9.01 -26.39 -23.97
CA GLY A 608 -8.63 -25.05 -24.43
C GLY A 608 -7.33 -24.48 -23.88
N GLU A 609 -6.53 -25.26 -23.14
CA GLU A 609 -5.18 -24.82 -22.78
C GLU A 609 -4.24 -24.93 -23.99
N SER A 610 -3.36 -23.95 -24.20
CA SER A 610 -2.33 -24.02 -25.27
C SER A 610 -0.95 -24.27 -24.68
N VAL A 611 -0.38 -25.44 -25.02
CA VAL A 611 0.94 -25.90 -24.57
C VAL A 611 1.94 -25.94 -25.72
N VAL A 612 3.22 -25.76 -25.39
CA VAL A 612 4.26 -25.52 -26.40
C VAL A 612 5.04 -26.82 -26.71
N PRO A 613 5.21 -27.20 -27.99
CA PRO A 613 6.01 -28.34 -28.41
C PRO A 613 7.40 -28.37 -27.76
N GLY A 614 7.73 -29.46 -27.06
CA GLY A 614 9.01 -29.66 -26.40
C GLY A 614 9.19 -28.99 -25.04
N GLU A 615 8.23 -28.23 -24.53
CA GLU A 615 8.24 -27.76 -23.13
C GLU A 615 7.83 -28.88 -22.15
N ALA A 616 8.15 -28.68 -20.86
CA ALA A 616 7.76 -29.57 -19.78
C ALA A 616 6.48 -29.03 -19.13
N GLU A 617 5.39 -29.79 -19.22
CA GLU A 617 4.05 -29.39 -18.80
C GLU A 617 3.49 -30.33 -17.74
N SER A 618 2.44 -29.87 -17.05
CA SER A 618 1.75 -30.67 -16.04
C SER A 618 0.69 -31.58 -16.66
N ILE A 619 0.47 -32.75 -16.06
CA ILE A 619 -0.77 -33.54 -16.15
C ILE A 619 -1.30 -33.71 -14.73
N HIS A 620 -2.61 -33.55 -14.53
CA HIS A 620 -3.24 -33.70 -13.21
C HIS A 620 -4.62 -34.38 -13.30
N TRP A 621 -4.87 -35.31 -12.38
CA TRP A 621 -6.16 -35.99 -12.22
C TRP A 621 -6.53 -36.14 -10.74
N ASP A 622 -7.83 -36.08 -10.46
CA ASP A 622 -8.37 -36.56 -9.20
C ASP A 622 -8.56 -38.09 -9.23
N ALA A 623 -8.51 -38.73 -8.06
CA ALA A 623 -8.82 -40.15 -7.91
C ALA A 623 -9.48 -40.47 -6.56
N VAL A 624 -10.35 -41.47 -6.53
CA VAL A 624 -10.92 -42.02 -5.30
C VAL A 624 -10.02 -43.17 -4.81
N ALA A 625 -9.05 -42.85 -3.97
CA ALA A 625 -7.94 -43.73 -3.58
C ALA A 625 -8.35 -45.15 -3.12
N VAL A 626 -9.49 -45.28 -2.43
CA VAL A 626 -10.02 -46.59 -1.99
C VAL A 626 -10.48 -47.50 -3.14
N ASN A 627 -10.76 -46.93 -4.31
CA ASN A 627 -11.21 -47.63 -5.52
C ASN A 627 -10.10 -47.73 -6.60
N THR A 628 -9.07 -46.88 -6.56
CA THR A 628 -7.97 -46.81 -7.55
C THR A 628 -6.68 -47.41 -7.00
N THR A 629 -6.60 -48.74 -6.96
CA THR A 629 -5.47 -49.48 -6.35
C THR A 629 -4.46 -50.06 -7.35
N SER A 630 -4.70 -49.92 -8.65
CA SER A 630 -3.71 -50.26 -9.69
C SER A 630 -2.78 -49.08 -9.98
N SER A 631 -1.69 -49.31 -10.70
CA SER A 631 -0.96 -48.19 -11.33
C SER A 631 -1.87 -47.39 -12.27
N PHE A 632 -1.59 -46.10 -12.41
CA PHE A 632 -2.20 -45.28 -13.47
C PHE A 632 -1.38 -45.40 -14.75
N GLU A 633 -2.04 -45.58 -15.88
CA GLU A 633 -1.46 -45.45 -17.22
C GLU A 633 -1.86 -44.08 -17.80
N LEU A 634 -0.86 -43.34 -18.30
CA LEU A 634 -1.03 -41.98 -18.84
C LEU A 634 -0.79 -42.01 -20.34
N GLU A 635 -1.70 -41.43 -21.12
CA GLU A 635 -1.66 -41.43 -22.59
C GLU A 635 -2.10 -40.08 -23.17
N TYR A 636 -1.63 -39.75 -24.38
CA TYR A 636 -2.12 -38.60 -25.16
C TYR A 636 -2.60 -38.98 -26.56
N SER A 637 -3.57 -38.20 -27.05
CA SER A 637 -4.04 -38.15 -28.44
C SER A 637 -3.52 -36.89 -29.13
N ILE A 638 -3.47 -36.89 -30.46
CA ILE A 638 -3.35 -35.69 -31.33
C ILE A 638 -4.39 -35.73 -32.49
N ASP A 639 -5.41 -36.58 -32.38
CA ASP A 639 -6.37 -36.88 -33.43
C ASP A 639 -7.81 -37.07 -32.88
N ASN A 640 -8.12 -36.32 -31.82
CA ASN A 640 -9.38 -36.36 -31.06
C ASN A 640 -9.76 -37.80 -30.64
N GLY A 641 -8.79 -38.49 -30.03
CA GLY A 641 -8.95 -39.80 -29.42
C GLY A 641 -9.01 -40.98 -30.39
N SER A 642 -8.71 -40.77 -31.67
CA SER A 642 -8.71 -41.83 -32.70
C SER A 642 -7.52 -42.79 -32.53
N SER A 643 -6.38 -42.29 -32.03
CA SER A 643 -5.22 -43.06 -31.60
C SER A 643 -4.63 -42.49 -30.31
N TRP A 644 -3.86 -43.32 -29.60
CA TRP A 644 -3.35 -43.01 -28.26
C TRP A 644 -1.89 -43.43 -28.13
N ASN A 645 -1.08 -42.55 -27.54
CA ASN A 645 0.35 -42.70 -27.36
C ASN A 645 0.67 -42.70 -25.86
N ASN A 646 1.41 -43.70 -25.39
CA ASN A 646 1.76 -43.79 -23.97
C ASN A 646 2.77 -42.71 -23.56
N ILE A 647 2.51 -42.08 -22.42
CA ILE A 647 3.40 -41.12 -21.75
C ILE A 647 4.19 -41.84 -20.66
N ALA A 648 3.49 -42.53 -19.76
CA ALA A 648 4.06 -43.16 -18.58
C ALA A 648 3.11 -44.21 -17.95
N THR A 649 3.63 -44.93 -16.96
CA THR A 649 2.86 -45.72 -16.00
C THR A 649 3.36 -45.37 -14.60
N VAL A 650 2.48 -44.91 -13.71
CA VAL A 650 2.84 -44.34 -12.38
C VAL A 650 2.15 -45.09 -11.22
N PRO A 651 2.64 -44.98 -9.97
CA PRO A 651 2.01 -45.61 -8.81
C PRO A 651 0.57 -45.15 -8.55
N SER A 652 -0.21 -45.97 -7.85
CA SER A 652 -1.61 -45.67 -7.48
C SER A 652 -1.79 -44.49 -6.52
N SER A 653 -0.68 -44.00 -5.94
CA SER A 653 -0.62 -42.85 -5.03
C SER A 653 -0.28 -41.53 -5.74
N THR A 654 -0.09 -41.56 -7.06
CA THR A 654 0.25 -40.39 -7.88
C THR A 654 -1.01 -39.80 -8.50
N THR A 655 -1.17 -38.48 -8.43
CA THR A 655 -2.29 -37.70 -9.01
C THR A 655 -1.83 -36.61 -9.98
N ASN A 656 -0.51 -36.44 -10.13
CA ASN A 656 0.13 -35.47 -11.00
C ASN A 656 1.37 -36.08 -11.67
N TYR A 657 1.74 -35.56 -12.82
CA TYR A 657 2.92 -35.99 -13.56
C TYR A 657 3.43 -34.85 -14.45
N GLU A 658 4.74 -34.61 -14.49
CA GLU A 658 5.33 -33.65 -15.42
C GLU A 658 5.78 -34.40 -16.68
N TRP A 659 5.23 -34.03 -17.84
CA TRP A 659 5.51 -34.66 -19.13
C TRP A 659 6.18 -33.68 -20.10
N ASN A 660 6.91 -34.21 -21.09
CA ASN A 660 7.48 -33.39 -22.15
C ASN A 660 6.48 -33.40 -23.33
N VAL A 661 5.99 -32.23 -23.71
CA VAL A 661 5.03 -32.05 -24.80
C VAL A 661 5.67 -32.53 -26.12
N PRO A 662 4.97 -33.30 -26.96
CA PRO A 662 5.54 -33.84 -28.20
C PRO A 662 5.90 -32.73 -29.20
N ASN A 663 6.91 -33.00 -30.03
CA ASN A 663 7.30 -32.11 -31.14
C ASN A 663 6.37 -32.29 -32.35
N SER A 664 5.09 -31.98 -32.16
CA SER A 664 3.99 -32.10 -33.13
C SER A 664 2.95 -31.01 -32.88
N VAL A 665 2.42 -30.40 -33.94
CA VAL A 665 1.33 -29.41 -33.82
C VAL A 665 -0.02 -30.11 -33.89
N SER A 666 -0.97 -29.72 -33.04
CA SER A 666 -2.33 -30.29 -33.00
C SER A 666 -3.24 -29.53 -32.03
N GLY A 667 -4.38 -29.00 -32.50
CA GLY A 667 -5.50 -28.56 -31.65
C GLY A 667 -6.54 -29.63 -31.36
N LYS A 668 -6.16 -30.90 -31.53
CA LYS A 668 -7.01 -32.09 -31.31
C LYS A 668 -6.38 -33.01 -30.25
N ALA A 669 -5.63 -32.41 -29.32
CA ALA A 669 -4.96 -33.14 -28.26
C ALA A 669 -5.89 -33.40 -27.08
N LEU A 670 -5.70 -34.56 -26.43
CA LEU A 670 -6.45 -35.01 -25.25
C LEU A 670 -5.51 -35.84 -24.39
N ILE A 671 -5.67 -35.79 -23.06
CA ILE A 671 -5.04 -36.73 -22.12
C ILE A 671 -6.05 -37.82 -21.74
N ARG A 672 -5.58 -39.06 -21.57
CA ARG A 672 -6.30 -40.14 -20.89
C ARG A 672 -5.52 -40.63 -19.68
N VAL A 673 -6.24 -40.90 -18.59
CA VAL A 673 -5.73 -41.52 -17.37
C VAL A 673 -6.53 -42.78 -17.04
N SER A 674 -5.86 -43.93 -16.97
CA SER A 674 -6.49 -45.24 -16.77
C SER A 674 -6.00 -45.91 -15.48
N ASN A 675 -6.91 -46.48 -14.66
CA ASN A 675 -6.61 -47.31 -13.49
C ASN A 675 -7.36 -48.65 -13.59
N GLY A 676 -6.71 -49.66 -14.14
CA GLY A 676 -7.27 -51.00 -14.33
C GLY A 676 -8.45 -51.03 -15.31
N SER A 677 -9.68 -50.94 -14.80
CA SER A 677 -10.91 -50.87 -15.61
C SER A 677 -11.68 -49.55 -15.46
N SER A 678 -11.14 -48.60 -14.71
CA SER A 678 -11.62 -47.21 -14.71
C SER A 678 -10.71 -46.41 -15.64
N GLN A 679 -11.26 -45.49 -16.43
CA GLN A 679 -10.49 -44.53 -17.21
C GLN A 679 -11.25 -43.20 -17.22
N ASP A 680 -10.53 -42.11 -17.46
CA ASP A 680 -11.12 -40.82 -17.78
C ASP A 680 -10.27 -40.05 -18.80
N VAL A 681 -10.86 -39.06 -19.46
CA VAL A 681 -10.28 -38.30 -20.58
C VAL A 681 -10.55 -36.81 -20.37
N SER A 682 -9.67 -35.93 -20.87
CA SER A 682 -9.90 -34.46 -20.89
C SER A 682 -11.33 -34.13 -21.38
N ASP A 683 -12.04 -33.24 -20.67
CA ASP A 683 -13.43 -32.85 -20.99
C ASP A 683 -13.58 -32.27 -22.41
N ASP A 684 -12.58 -31.52 -22.88
CA ASP A 684 -12.49 -30.98 -24.25
C ASP A 684 -11.04 -31.02 -24.79
N THR A 685 -10.85 -30.73 -26.08
CA THR A 685 -9.52 -30.70 -26.71
C THR A 685 -8.67 -29.52 -26.24
N PHE A 686 -7.35 -29.74 -26.19
CA PHE A 686 -6.35 -28.71 -25.91
C PHE A 686 -5.36 -28.56 -27.07
N ASP A 687 -4.65 -27.44 -27.11
CA ASP A 687 -3.73 -27.05 -28.17
C ASP A 687 -2.29 -27.45 -27.87
N ILE A 688 -1.63 -28.04 -28.86
CA ILE A 688 -0.17 -28.18 -28.90
C ILE A 688 0.34 -27.32 -30.06
N ALA A 689 0.88 -26.14 -29.76
CA ALA A 689 1.21 -25.13 -30.76
C ALA A 689 2.46 -24.28 -30.38
N PRO A 690 3.33 -23.93 -31.35
CA PRO A 690 4.61 -23.25 -31.09
C PRO A 690 4.45 -21.73 -30.87
N LEU A 691 5.31 -21.18 -29.99
CA LEU A 691 5.36 -19.74 -29.72
C LEU A 691 5.87 -18.91 -30.92
N VAL A 692 5.32 -17.71 -31.09
CA VAL A 692 5.89 -16.69 -31.98
C VAL A 692 7.25 -16.23 -31.45
N THR A 693 8.24 -16.10 -32.33
CA THR A 693 9.61 -15.66 -31.98
C THR A 693 10.05 -14.47 -32.82
N GLY A 694 11.08 -13.76 -32.36
CA GLY A 694 11.67 -12.62 -33.09
C GLY A 694 10.76 -11.39 -33.21
N TYR A 695 9.64 -11.35 -32.47
CA TYR A 695 8.67 -10.26 -32.53
C TYR A 695 9.25 -8.95 -31.98
N LEU A 696 9.15 -7.88 -32.77
CA LEU A 696 9.71 -6.56 -32.46
C LEU A 696 8.89 -5.44 -33.08
N VAL A 697 8.91 -4.27 -32.45
CA VAL A 697 8.54 -3.01 -33.08
C VAL A 697 9.59 -2.65 -34.12
N SER A 698 9.15 -2.38 -35.35
CA SER A 698 10.02 -2.12 -36.52
C SER A 698 9.96 -0.67 -36.98
N GLN A 699 8.84 0.01 -36.72
CA GLN A 699 8.63 1.43 -36.95
C GLN A 699 7.62 1.99 -35.95
N VAL A 700 7.83 3.20 -35.47
CA VAL A 700 6.87 4.03 -34.71
C VAL A 700 6.86 5.40 -35.35
N CYS A 701 5.70 5.79 -35.86
CA CYS A 701 5.38 7.08 -36.45
C CYS A 701 4.26 7.76 -35.63
N PRO A 702 4.04 9.07 -35.74
CA PRO A 702 3.19 9.85 -34.83
C PRO A 702 1.75 9.36 -34.62
N SER A 703 1.19 8.61 -35.59
CA SER A 703 -0.15 8.02 -35.53
C SER A 703 -0.20 6.51 -35.79
N THR A 704 0.94 5.85 -36.03
CA THR A 704 0.98 4.38 -36.29
C THR A 704 2.26 3.71 -35.81
N ALA A 705 2.14 2.46 -35.34
CA ALA A 705 3.28 1.59 -35.05
C ALA A 705 3.22 0.29 -35.86
N THR A 706 4.34 -0.11 -36.46
CA THR A 706 4.47 -1.33 -37.27
C THR A 706 5.37 -2.35 -36.59
N PHE A 707 4.85 -3.56 -36.43
CA PHE A 707 5.51 -4.68 -35.77
C PHE A 707 5.78 -5.81 -36.75
N THR A 708 6.80 -6.62 -36.48
CA THR A 708 7.24 -7.77 -37.33
C THR A 708 7.68 -8.94 -36.49
N TRP A 709 7.61 -10.17 -37.00
CA TRP A 709 8.04 -11.40 -36.31
C TRP A 709 8.54 -12.50 -37.27
N ASN A 710 9.08 -13.58 -36.72
CA ASN A 710 9.42 -14.78 -37.49
C ASN A 710 8.14 -15.55 -37.89
N PRO A 711 8.07 -16.16 -39.09
CA PRO A 711 6.98 -17.06 -39.43
C PRO A 711 6.95 -18.26 -38.50
N VAL A 712 5.76 -18.57 -37.99
CA VAL A 712 5.43 -19.86 -37.39
C VAL A 712 5.12 -20.85 -38.51
N THR A 713 5.56 -22.11 -38.36
CA THR A 713 5.27 -23.16 -39.36
C THR A 713 3.80 -23.56 -39.26
N ASP A 714 3.16 -23.72 -40.42
CA ASP A 714 1.75 -24.08 -40.57
C ASP A 714 0.73 -23.12 -39.91
N ALA A 715 1.11 -21.89 -39.54
CA ALA A 715 0.18 -20.84 -39.12
C ALA A 715 -0.52 -20.17 -40.32
N GLU A 716 -1.82 -19.90 -40.19
CA GLU A 716 -2.63 -19.17 -41.17
C GLU A 716 -2.85 -17.70 -40.79
N SER A 717 -2.90 -17.40 -39.48
CA SER A 717 -3.08 -16.05 -38.96
C SER A 717 -2.30 -15.81 -37.66
N TYR A 718 -2.20 -14.54 -37.28
CA TYR A 718 -1.59 -14.07 -36.04
C TYR A 718 -2.47 -13.00 -35.39
N ASP A 719 -2.73 -13.13 -34.09
CA ASP A 719 -3.34 -12.08 -33.28
C ASP A 719 -2.23 -11.23 -32.63
N PHE A 720 -2.41 -9.92 -32.69
CA PHE A 720 -1.48 -8.94 -32.13
C PHE A 720 -2.11 -8.23 -30.93
N TYR A 721 -1.37 -8.22 -29.82
CA TYR A 721 -1.84 -7.73 -28.52
C TYR A 721 -1.12 -6.46 -28.11
N ILE A 722 -1.86 -5.52 -27.52
CA ILE A 722 -1.34 -4.36 -26.78
C ILE A 722 -1.92 -4.38 -25.35
N LEU A 723 -1.20 -3.83 -24.37
CA LEU A 723 -1.73 -3.62 -23.02
C LEU A 723 -2.79 -2.50 -23.04
N GLY A 724 -4.05 -2.87 -22.78
CA GLY A 724 -5.17 -1.95 -22.58
C GLY A 724 -5.28 -1.48 -21.11
N GLU A 725 -6.47 -1.07 -20.69
CA GLU A 725 -6.71 -0.50 -19.35
C GLU A 725 -6.36 -1.46 -18.21
N LYS A 726 -6.59 -2.77 -18.41
CA LYS A 726 -6.34 -3.83 -17.41
C LYS A 726 -5.49 -5.00 -17.91
N TYR A 727 -5.62 -5.36 -19.19
CA TYR A 727 -5.15 -6.63 -19.73
C TYR A 727 -4.44 -6.47 -21.08
N MET A 728 -3.70 -7.49 -21.51
CA MET A 728 -3.25 -7.59 -22.91
C MET A 728 -4.44 -7.94 -23.81
N GLU A 729 -4.82 -7.03 -24.70
CA GLU A 729 -6.01 -7.09 -25.55
C GLU A 729 -5.64 -7.21 -27.03
N VAL A 730 -6.41 -7.99 -27.81
CA VAL A 730 -6.20 -8.14 -29.27
C VAL A 730 -6.63 -6.86 -29.97
N VAL A 731 -5.67 -6.13 -30.55
CA VAL A 731 -5.92 -4.90 -31.32
C VAL A 731 -5.96 -5.14 -32.84
N GLY A 732 -5.61 -6.35 -33.30
CA GLY A 732 -5.80 -6.75 -34.69
C GLY A 732 -5.26 -8.14 -35.02
N THR A 733 -5.75 -8.70 -36.13
CA THR A 733 -5.36 -10.01 -36.68
C THR A 733 -4.79 -9.83 -38.09
N THR A 734 -3.74 -10.58 -38.44
CA THR A 734 -3.05 -10.51 -39.74
C THR A 734 -2.71 -11.91 -40.26
N ASN A 735 -2.72 -12.11 -41.57
CA ASN A 735 -2.26 -13.34 -42.23
C ASN A 735 -0.84 -13.21 -42.81
N THR A 736 -0.07 -12.27 -42.27
CA THR A 736 1.35 -12.05 -42.60
C THR A 736 2.15 -11.81 -41.33
N ASN A 737 3.48 -11.90 -41.39
CA ASN A 737 4.35 -11.79 -40.21
C ASN A 737 4.55 -10.33 -39.73
N SER A 738 3.58 -9.46 -39.96
CA SER A 738 3.62 -8.04 -39.66
C SER A 738 2.22 -7.46 -39.54
N ILE A 739 2.10 -6.41 -38.73
CA ILE A 739 0.89 -5.59 -38.62
C ILE A 739 1.30 -4.13 -38.35
N THR A 740 0.53 -3.20 -38.93
CA THR A 740 0.58 -1.78 -38.57
C THR A 740 -0.71 -1.45 -37.83
N ILE A 741 -0.60 -0.91 -36.62
CA ILE A 741 -1.74 -0.48 -35.80
C ILE A 741 -1.73 1.06 -35.67
N PRO A 742 -2.90 1.70 -35.49
CA PRO A 742 -2.95 3.09 -35.06
C PRO A 742 -2.43 3.23 -33.62
N ILE A 743 -1.80 4.35 -33.33
CA ILE A 743 -1.49 4.81 -31.96
C ILE A 743 -1.94 6.27 -31.82
N THR A 744 -2.18 6.71 -30.58
CA THR A 744 -2.61 8.08 -30.28
C THR A 744 -1.46 9.01 -29.86
N ASP A 745 -0.34 8.43 -29.46
CA ASP A 745 0.83 9.09 -28.89
C ASP A 745 2.06 8.19 -29.16
N PRO A 746 3.14 8.69 -29.81
CA PRO A 746 4.37 7.93 -30.04
C PRO A 746 5.29 7.86 -28.82
N GLU A 747 5.16 8.78 -27.86
CA GLU A 747 5.95 8.83 -26.62
C GLU A 747 5.38 7.93 -25.52
N ALA A 748 4.12 7.51 -25.65
CA ALA A 748 3.52 6.48 -24.80
C ALA A 748 4.28 5.15 -24.87
N THR A 749 4.61 4.59 -23.71
CA THR A 749 5.14 3.22 -23.58
C THR A 749 4.15 2.20 -24.18
N LEU A 750 4.62 1.40 -25.13
CA LEU A 750 3.83 0.31 -25.74
C LEU A 750 4.30 -1.05 -25.21
N TRP A 751 3.40 -1.78 -24.55
CA TRP A 751 3.60 -3.20 -24.22
C TRP A 751 2.88 -4.07 -25.25
N TYR A 752 3.62 -4.93 -25.96
CA TYR A 752 3.11 -5.70 -27.09
C TYR A 752 3.44 -7.20 -27.03
N ALA A 753 2.55 -8.03 -27.58
CA ALA A 753 2.74 -9.48 -27.71
C ALA A 753 2.07 -10.03 -28.99
N VAL A 754 2.44 -11.24 -29.40
CA VAL A 754 1.92 -11.89 -30.61
C VAL A 754 1.54 -13.34 -30.33
N LEU A 755 0.52 -13.82 -31.02
CA LEU A 755 0.00 -15.18 -30.98
C LEU A 755 -0.14 -15.72 -32.42
N ALA A 756 -0.10 -17.04 -32.64
CA ALA A 756 -0.22 -17.67 -33.97
C ALA A 756 -1.36 -18.70 -33.98
N LYS A 757 -2.10 -18.80 -35.09
CA LYS A 757 -3.31 -19.65 -35.22
C LYS A 757 -3.40 -20.33 -36.59
N ASN A 758 -4.16 -21.41 -36.65
CA ASN A 758 -4.58 -22.07 -37.87
C ASN A 758 -6.05 -22.49 -37.74
N ASP A 759 -6.93 -21.81 -38.47
CA ASP A 759 -8.38 -22.00 -38.40
C ASP A 759 -8.81 -23.28 -39.16
N THR A 760 -8.01 -23.72 -40.14
CA THR A 760 -8.22 -24.95 -40.93
C THR A 760 -7.88 -26.22 -40.13
N GLU A 761 -6.82 -26.21 -39.34
CA GLU A 761 -6.38 -27.33 -38.50
C GLU A 761 -6.94 -27.26 -37.06
N ASP A 762 -7.56 -26.12 -36.70
CA ASP A 762 -8.34 -25.88 -35.47
C ASP A 762 -7.41 -25.73 -34.25
N TRP A 763 -6.35 -24.90 -34.36
CA TRP A 763 -5.40 -24.67 -33.26
C TRP A 763 -5.01 -23.21 -32.99
N GLU A 764 -4.88 -22.86 -31.71
CA GLU A 764 -4.41 -21.57 -31.21
C GLU A 764 -3.11 -21.72 -30.38
N GLY A 765 -2.09 -20.91 -30.68
CA GLY A 765 -0.82 -20.90 -29.94
C GLY A 765 -0.88 -20.10 -28.65
N ARG A 766 -0.01 -20.41 -27.67
CA ARG A 766 0.11 -19.59 -26.46
C ARG A 766 0.67 -18.20 -26.81
N ARG A 767 0.03 -17.13 -26.32
CA ARG A 767 0.49 -15.73 -26.49
C ARG A 767 1.94 -15.57 -26.04
N SER A 768 2.75 -14.85 -26.81
CA SER A 768 4.14 -14.55 -26.44
C SER A 768 4.23 -13.72 -25.14
N VAL A 769 5.38 -13.81 -24.47
CA VAL A 769 5.76 -12.86 -23.40
C VAL A 769 5.71 -11.43 -23.95
N ALA A 770 5.15 -10.48 -23.21
CA ALA A 770 5.08 -9.09 -23.65
C ALA A 770 6.48 -8.45 -23.75
N ARG A 771 6.64 -7.51 -24.68
CA ARG A 771 7.84 -6.67 -24.83
C ARG A 771 7.45 -5.22 -24.67
N LYS A 772 8.37 -4.42 -24.13
CA LYS A 772 8.23 -2.97 -24.01
C LYS A 772 8.84 -2.27 -25.23
N HIS A 773 8.22 -1.18 -25.67
CA HIS A 773 8.85 -0.04 -26.33
C HIS A 773 8.63 1.14 -25.38
N ASP A 774 9.68 1.87 -25.00
CA ASP A 774 9.59 2.87 -23.93
C ASP A 774 8.81 4.14 -24.34
N GLY A 775 8.79 4.44 -25.64
CA GLY A 775 8.31 5.68 -26.24
C GLY A 775 9.26 6.11 -27.38
N GLY A 776 8.93 7.18 -28.09
CA GLY A 776 9.76 7.75 -29.15
C GLY A 776 9.50 7.19 -30.54
N LEU A 777 9.63 8.07 -31.53
CA LEU A 777 9.68 7.71 -32.94
C LEU A 777 10.82 6.74 -33.25
N LEU A 778 10.54 5.73 -34.07
CA LEU A 778 11.48 4.67 -34.45
C LEU A 778 11.39 4.42 -35.95
N ASN A 779 12.49 4.56 -36.69
CA ASN A 779 12.54 4.33 -38.15
C ASN A 779 11.44 5.04 -38.97
N CYS A 780 10.78 6.06 -38.40
CA CYS A 780 9.91 6.95 -39.16
C CYS A 780 10.77 7.95 -39.93
N THR A 781 10.29 8.41 -41.08
CA THR A 781 10.94 9.46 -41.86
C THR A 781 9.85 10.39 -42.31
N LEU A 782 9.77 11.53 -41.64
CA LEU A 782 8.78 12.58 -41.90
C LEU A 782 9.37 13.53 -42.95
N ALA A 783 8.57 13.98 -43.90
CA ALA A 783 8.96 14.95 -44.91
C ALA A 783 8.85 16.37 -44.35
N ASN A 784 7.71 16.68 -43.72
CA ASN A 784 7.42 17.98 -43.12
C ASN A 784 7.11 17.78 -41.63
N ASP A 785 7.97 18.32 -40.77
CA ASP A 785 7.93 18.15 -39.32
C ASP A 785 8.85 19.22 -38.69
N VAL A 786 8.29 20.11 -37.85
CA VAL A 786 9.05 21.17 -37.16
C VAL A 786 8.68 21.23 -35.67
N ALA A 787 9.49 20.58 -34.84
CA ALA A 787 9.40 20.70 -33.38
C ALA A 787 9.62 22.15 -32.90
N VAL A 788 8.88 22.55 -31.87
CA VAL A 788 9.09 23.80 -31.12
C VAL A 788 9.41 23.52 -29.64
N GLU A 789 10.26 24.35 -29.04
CA GLU A 789 10.55 24.41 -27.61
C GLU A 789 10.55 25.88 -27.13
N VAL A 790 10.19 26.15 -25.88
CA VAL A 790 10.36 27.47 -25.26
C VAL A 790 11.86 27.74 -25.07
N ASN A 791 12.37 28.83 -25.68
CA ASN A 791 13.77 29.23 -25.52
C ASN A 791 13.97 30.27 -24.39
N ASN A 792 12.90 30.83 -23.84
CA ASN A 792 12.97 31.65 -22.62
C ASN A 792 13.24 30.80 -21.36
N THR A 793 13.65 31.48 -20.31
CA THR A 793 13.86 30.94 -18.96
C THR A 793 12.99 31.71 -17.95
N PRO A 794 12.66 31.14 -16.77
CA PRO A 794 11.94 31.87 -15.72
C PRO A 794 12.58 33.21 -15.32
N SER A 795 13.92 33.30 -15.41
CA SER A 795 14.69 34.51 -15.15
C SER A 795 14.40 35.67 -16.12
N ASP A 796 14.02 35.39 -17.36
CA ASP A 796 13.74 36.43 -18.36
C ASP A 796 12.48 37.23 -18.00
N PHE A 797 11.57 36.62 -17.22
CA PHE A 797 10.30 37.22 -16.81
C PHE A 797 10.33 37.89 -15.43
N ASN A 798 11.47 37.90 -14.72
CA ASN A 798 11.59 38.55 -13.42
C ASN A 798 11.71 40.08 -13.57
N GLN A 799 10.65 40.82 -13.27
CA GLN A 799 10.55 42.26 -13.55
C GLN A 799 11.31 43.17 -12.59
N ILE A 800 11.73 42.68 -11.41
CA ILE A 800 12.72 43.38 -10.55
C ILE A 800 14.06 43.51 -11.28
N CYS A 801 14.40 42.49 -12.08
CA CYS A 801 15.72 42.28 -12.67
C CYS A 801 15.82 42.65 -14.14
N ASN A 802 14.77 42.34 -14.90
CA ASN A 802 14.58 42.67 -16.31
C ASN A 802 13.36 43.60 -16.47
N PRO A 803 13.38 44.83 -15.92
CA PRO A 803 12.22 45.72 -15.88
C PRO A 803 11.81 46.24 -17.27
N GLY A 804 10.65 45.82 -17.74
CA GLY A 804 10.05 46.21 -19.01
C GLY A 804 9.55 45.01 -19.84
N PRO A 805 9.05 45.25 -21.06
CA PRO A 805 8.51 44.19 -21.90
C PRO A 805 9.54 43.12 -22.27
N VAL A 806 9.14 41.85 -22.16
CA VAL A 806 9.97 40.67 -22.40
C VAL A 806 9.75 40.17 -23.83
N THR A 807 10.84 39.90 -24.55
CA THR A 807 10.79 39.21 -25.85
C THR A 807 10.54 37.72 -25.61
N VAL A 808 9.48 37.19 -26.23
CA VAL A 808 9.29 35.74 -26.33
C VAL A 808 10.25 35.19 -27.38
N SER A 809 10.87 34.05 -27.07
CA SER A 809 11.78 33.33 -27.95
C SER A 809 11.36 31.86 -28.02
N ALA A 810 11.11 31.37 -29.24
CA ALA A 810 10.83 29.96 -29.52
C ALA A 810 12.02 29.32 -30.25
N LYS A 811 12.39 28.10 -29.89
CA LYS A 811 13.43 27.30 -30.57
C LYS A 811 12.74 26.37 -31.56
N LEU A 812 12.86 26.68 -32.85
CA LEU A 812 12.26 25.90 -33.94
C LEU A 812 13.31 24.90 -34.48
N THR A 813 12.97 23.62 -34.61
CA THR A 813 13.86 22.59 -35.14
C THR A 813 13.15 21.79 -36.23
N ASN A 814 13.66 21.84 -37.47
CA ASN A 814 13.13 21.01 -38.56
C ASN A 814 13.61 19.56 -38.38
N THR A 815 12.71 18.71 -37.91
CA THR A 815 12.89 17.28 -37.66
C THR A 815 12.54 16.43 -38.90
N GLY A 816 11.82 17.00 -39.88
CA GLY A 816 11.59 16.41 -41.19
C GLY A 816 12.80 16.41 -42.15
N ILE A 817 12.65 15.78 -43.32
CA ILE A 817 13.70 15.67 -44.35
C ILE A 817 13.67 16.77 -45.43
N ASP A 818 12.54 17.44 -45.65
CA ASP A 818 12.43 18.57 -46.57
C ASP A 818 12.59 19.92 -45.82
N SER A 819 13.10 20.94 -46.51
CA SER A 819 13.35 22.26 -45.90
C SER A 819 12.06 23.07 -45.73
N GLN A 820 11.73 23.45 -44.50
CA GLN A 820 10.47 24.11 -44.15
C GLN A 820 10.56 25.64 -44.14
N THR A 821 9.46 26.33 -44.46
CA THR A 821 9.39 27.78 -44.65
C THR A 821 7.94 28.27 -44.81
N ASN A 822 7.61 29.48 -44.35
CA ASN A 822 6.27 30.10 -44.40
C ASN A 822 5.21 29.33 -43.61
N PHE A 823 5.56 28.91 -42.40
CA PHE A 823 4.64 28.44 -41.36
C PHE A 823 4.46 29.51 -40.29
N ASP A 824 3.35 29.46 -39.56
CA ASP A 824 3.08 30.40 -38.48
C ASP A 824 3.67 29.87 -37.16
N VAL A 825 4.16 30.77 -36.33
CA VAL A 825 4.67 30.51 -34.98
C VAL A 825 3.85 31.38 -34.02
N SER A 826 3.41 30.82 -32.91
CA SER A 826 2.49 31.46 -31.98
C SER A 826 3.01 31.43 -30.54
N TYR A 827 2.54 32.37 -29.72
CA TYR A 827 2.66 32.26 -28.27
C TYR A 827 1.38 32.74 -27.57
N GLN A 828 1.15 32.21 -26.38
CA GLN A 828 0.09 32.64 -25.47
C GLN A 828 0.61 32.69 -24.04
N LEU A 829 0.25 33.74 -23.29
CA LEU A 829 0.46 33.79 -21.85
C LEU A 829 -0.87 33.49 -21.15
N ASP A 830 -0.91 32.43 -20.34
CA ASP A 830 -2.12 31.85 -19.74
C ASP A 830 -3.26 31.73 -20.77
N SER A 831 -4.46 32.26 -20.44
CA SER A 831 -5.59 32.37 -21.36
C SER A 831 -5.68 33.75 -22.04
N GLY A 832 -4.54 34.39 -22.30
CA GLY A 832 -4.43 35.71 -22.91
C GLY A 832 -4.73 35.73 -24.42
N SER A 833 -4.35 36.82 -25.09
CA SER A 833 -4.37 36.86 -26.57
C SER A 833 -3.31 35.90 -27.12
N LEU A 834 -3.68 35.05 -28.07
CA LEU A 834 -2.72 34.34 -28.91
C LEU A 834 -2.06 35.36 -29.85
N ILE A 835 -0.74 35.48 -29.76
CA ILE A 835 0.09 36.23 -30.71
C ILE A 835 0.61 35.26 -31.76
N THR A 836 0.77 35.69 -33.01
CA THR A 836 1.15 34.81 -34.13
C THR A 836 1.93 35.58 -35.19
N GLU A 837 3.10 35.07 -35.56
CA GLU A 837 4.02 35.66 -36.54
C GLU A 837 4.57 34.56 -37.49
N THR A 838 4.64 34.86 -38.79
CA THR A 838 5.05 33.87 -39.80
C THR A 838 6.58 33.73 -39.89
N PHE A 839 7.11 32.52 -39.71
CA PHE A 839 8.49 32.18 -40.01
C PHE A 839 8.72 32.13 -41.53
N THR A 840 9.29 33.21 -42.09
CA THR A 840 9.47 33.39 -43.55
C THR A 840 10.86 33.04 -44.09
N GLU A 841 11.82 32.69 -43.22
CA GLU A 841 13.10 32.13 -43.66
C GLU A 841 12.97 30.65 -44.04
N THR A 842 14.08 30.02 -44.47
CA THR A 842 14.11 28.58 -44.80
C THR A 842 14.92 27.82 -43.76
N LEU A 843 14.27 26.90 -43.05
CA LEU A 843 14.89 26.04 -42.04
C LEU A 843 15.23 24.67 -42.68
N PRO A 844 16.50 24.36 -42.96
CA PRO A 844 16.87 23.08 -43.57
C PRO A 844 16.66 21.90 -42.62
N SER A 845 16.47 20.70 -43.16
CA SER A 845 16.37 19.46 -42.37
C SER A 845 17.52 19.31 -41.36
N GLY A 846 17.16 18.96 -40.12
CA GLY A 846 18.10 18.79 -39.01
C GLY A 846 18.78 20.08 -38.56
N GLN A 847 18.17 21.25 -38.79
CA GLN A 847 18.65 22.54 -38.28
C GLN A 847 17.67 23.14 -37.28
N THR A 848 18.24 23.87 -36.32
CA THR A 848 17.53 24.62 -35.29
C THR A 848 17.77 26.12 -35.49
N VAL A 849 16.74 26.94 -35.26
CA VAL A 849 16.80 28.40 -35.23
C VAL A 849 16.07 28.93 -33.99
N ILE A 850 16.51 30.07 -33.45
CA ILE A 850 15.75 30.80 -32.43
C ILE A 850 14.92 31.87 -33.13
N PHE A 851 13.62 31.86 -32.88
CA PHE A 851 12.66 32.82 -33.38
C PHE A 851 12.23 33.75 -32.24
N ASP A 852 12.74 34.98 -32.29
CA ASP A 852 12.37 36.06 -31.36
C ASP A 852 11.15 36.80 -31.91
N PHE A 853 10.05 36.82 -31.16
CA PHE A 853 8.82 37.53 -31.55
C PHE A 853 9.01 39.06 -31.52
N ALA A 854 8.37 39.75 -32.46
CA ALA A 854 8.38 41.20 -32.54
C ALA A 854 7.41 41.87 -31.56
N GLU A 855 6.30 41.21 -31.20
CA GLU A 855 5.40 41.65 -30.12
C GLU A 855 5.86 41.09 -28.77
N GLN A 856 6.17 41.99 -27.82
CA GLN A 856 6.72 41.68 -26.50
C GLN A 856 5.63 41.60 -25.42
N ILE A 857 5.80 40.74 -24.42
CA ILE A 857 4.90 40.61 -23.27
C ILE A 857 5.20 41.71 -22.23
N GLU A 858 4.19 42.48 -21.82
CA GLU A 858 4.25 43.38 -20.67
C GLU A 858 3.59 42.73 -19.45
N ILE A 859 4.39 42.19 -18.52
CA ILE A 859 3.89 41.69 -17.22
C ILE A 859 3.70 42.88 -16.27
N THR A 860 2.54 42.96 -15.61
CA THR A 860 2.15 44.13 -14.80
C THR A 860 1.77 43.79 -13.35
N THR A 861 1.77 42.51 -12.97
CA THR A 861 1.42 42.00 -11.64
C THR A 861 2.33 40.83 -11.27
N SER A 862 2.70 40.71 -9.99
CA SER A 862 3.39 39.50 -9.52
C SER A 862 2.43 38.30 -9.56
N GLY A 863 2.95 37.12 -9.86
CA GLY A 863 2.14 35.90 -9.95
C GLY A 863 2.81 34.78 -10.75
N THR A 864 2.21 33.59 -10.68
CA THR A 864 2.55 32.46 -11.54
C THR A 864 1.86 32.61 -12.90
N TYR A 865 2.60 32.45 -13.99
CA TYR A 865 2.13 32.48 -15.37
C TYR A 865 2.63 31.24 -16.12
N THR A 866 1.94 30.84 -17.19
CA THR A 866 2.43 29.84 -18.16
C THR A 866 2.51 30.46 -19.54
N LEU A 867 3.71 30.47 -20.11
CA LEU A 867 3.94 30.79 -21.52
C LEU A 867 3.86 29.51 -22.33
N THR A 868 2.90 29.43 -23.24
CA THR A 868 2.83 28.39 -24.27
C THR A 868 3.38 28.96 -25.58
N VAL A 869 4.20 28.19 -26.29
CA VAL A 869 4.63 28.47 -27.67
C VAL A 869 4.16 27.33 -28.56
N SER A 870 3.76 27.64 -29.79
CA SER A 870 3.30 26.63 -30.75
C SER A 870 3.60 27.00 -32.20
N ILE A 871 3.41 26.05 -33.12
CA ILE A 871 3.50 26.26 -34.57
C ILE A 871 2.23 25.81 -35.31
N ASP A 872 2.03 26.35 -36.52
CA ASP A 872 1.11 25.82 -37.53
C ASP A 872 1.89 25.70 -38.85
N LEU A 873 2.48 24.52 -39.10
CA LEU A 873 3.07 24.14 -40.38
C LEU A 873 2.02 23.42 -41.24
N PRO A 874 1.57 24.00 -42.37
CA PRO A 874 0.49 23.41 -43.17
C PRO A 874 0.87 22.08 -43.83
N GLY A 875 0.55 20.99 -43.14
CA GLY A 875 0.91 19.62 -43.54
C GLY A 875 2.09 19.03 -42.77
N ASP A 876 2.33 19.49 -41.53
CA ASP A 876 3.14 18.75 -40.55
C ASP A 876 2.60 17.31 -40.37
N GLU A 877 3.51 16.40 -40.03
CA GLU A 877 3.27 14.97 -39.88
C GLU A 877 3.40 14.48 -38.41
N ASN A 878 3.86 15.32 -37.46
CA ASN A 878 4.00 14.99 -36.04
C ASN A 878 3.41 16.04 -35.05
N PRO A 879 2.08 16.17 -34.92
CA PRO A 879 1.44 17.19 -34.09
C PRO A 879 1.66 17.06 -32.56
N ASN A 880 2.58 16.21 -32.12
CA ASN A 880 2.99 16.05 -30.72
C ASN A 880 4.23 16.89 -30.36
N ASN A 881 4.88 17.55 -31.34
CA ASN A 881 5.97 18.49 -31.11
C ASN A 881 5.64 19.94 -31.55
N ASP A 882 4.36 20.18 -31.93
CA ASP A 882 3.82 21.48 -32.37
C ASP A 882 3.64 22.50 -31.22
N GLU A 883 3.76 22.10 -29.95
CA GLU A 883 3.50 22.94 -28.77
C GLU A 883 4.44 22.59 -27.59
N ASP A 884 4.93 23.62 -26.88
CA ASP A 884 5.69 23.50 -25.62
C ASP A 884 5.31 24.63 -24.63
N ALA A 885 5.49 24.40 -23.32
CA ALA A 885 5.01 25.30 -22.28
C ALA A 885 5.98 25.48 -21.08
N LEU A 886 6.22 26.74 -20.71
CA LEU A 886 7.03 27.15 -19.57
C LEU A 886 6.17 27.85 -18.51
N THR A 887 5.97 27.21 -17.37
CA THR A 887 5.43 27.86 -16.16
C THR A 887 6.55 28.57 -15.38
N PHE A 888 6.31 29.82 -14.98
CA PHE A 888 7.26 30.63 -14.21
C PHE A 888 6.53 31.57 -13.23
N TYR A 889 7.25 32.10 -12.25
CA TYR A 889 6.76 33.17 -11.36
C TYR A 889 7.44 34.49 -11.72
N SER A 890 6.64 35.55 -11.91
CA SER A 890 7.15 36.90 -12.12
C SER A 890 7.03 37.73 -10.85
N GLU A 891 8.11 38.41 -10.48
CA GLU A 891 8.16 39.37 -9.37
C GLU A 891 8.21 40.81 -9.91
N MET A 892 7.23 41.64 -9.55
CA MET A 892 7.20 43.08 -9.89
C MET A 892 7.89 43.97 -8.86
N GLU A 893 7.77 43.62 -7.57
CA GLU A 893 8.32 44.33 -6.43
C GLU A 893 8.89 43.32 -5.43
N ALA A 894 10.02 43.63 -4.82
CA ALA A 894 10.63 42.77 -3.80
C ALA A 894 9.81 42.77 -2.51
N ALA A 895 9.73 41.61 -1.85
CA ALA A 895 9.05 41.47 -0.57
C ALA A 895 9.64 42.43 0.47
N GLN A 896 8.78 43.05 1.27
CA GLN A 896 9.19 44.09 2.20
C GLN A 896 9.96 43.51 3.40
N LEU A 897 10.78 44.35 4.04
CA LEU A 897 11.43 44.06 5.32
C LEU A 897 10.39 43.64 6.39
N ASP A 898 10.82 42.77 7.31
CA ASP A 898 9.95 41.98 8.20
C ASP A 898 9.10 40.94 7.42
N TYR A 899 9.73 40.28 6.45
CA TYR A 899 9.22 39.08 5.80
C TYR A 899 9.42 37.85 6.71
N GLU A 900 8.37 37.05 6.90
CA GLU A 900 8.33 35.84 7.74
C GLU A 900 7.76 34.67 6.92
N GLU A 901 8.46 33.54 6.89
CA GLU A 901 8.05 32.31 6.20
C GLU A 901 8.12 31.08 7.13
N PRO A 902 6.97 30.63 7.68
CA PRO A 902 6.88 29.47 8.55
C PRO A 902 6.51 28.17 7.82
N PHE A 903 6.29 28.19 6.49
CA PHE A 903 5.77 27.11 5.65
C PHE A 903 4.37 26.56 6.00
N ASP A 904 3.96 26.51 7.27
CA ASP A 904 2.64 26.06 7.76
C ASP A 904 1.46 26.82 7.12
N VAL A 905 1.69 28.05 6.64
CA VAL A 905 0.67 28.92 6.04
C VAL A 905 0.76 28.98 4.52
N ASN A 906 1.97 29.08 3.98
CA ASN A 906 2.22 29.35 2.56
C ASN A 906 2.58 28.09 1.75
N GLY A 907 2.76 26.94 2.42
CA GLY A 907 3.26 25.70 1.83
C GLY A 907 4.78 25.66 1.71
N MET A 908 5.30 24.57 1.15
CA MET A 908 6.73 24.40 0.87
C MET A 908 6.91 23.67 -0.47
N PRO A 909 7.65 24.27 -1.44
CA PRO A 909 8.11 25.66 -1.44
C PRO A 909 6.90 26.62 -1.47
N PRO A 910 6.97 27.79 -0.81
CA PRO A 910 5.92 28.81 -0.87
C PRO A 910 5.94 29.54 -2.22
N GLU A 911 4.89 30.30 -2.52
CA GLU A 911 4.76 31.00 -3.81
C GLU A 911 5.95 31.96 -4.08
N GLY A 912 6.49 31.89 -5.29
CA GLY A 912 7.68 32.65 -5.72
C GLY A 912 9.03 32.10 -5.28
N TRP A 913 9.09 31.03 -4.47
CA TRP A 913 10.35 30.32 -4.18
C TRP A 913 10.60 29.23 -5.22
N THR A 914 11.87 28.83 -5.41
CA THR A 914 12.28 27.85 -6.42
C THR A 914 13.22 26.82 -5.83
N ILE A 915 13.04 25.55 -6.19
CA ILE A 915 13.97 24.46 -5.87
C ILE A 915 14.83 24.16 -7.10
N PHE A 916 16.15 24.12 -6.93
CA PHE A 916 17.08 23.63 -7.95
C PHE A 916 17.73 22.34 -7.47
N ASN A 917 17.66 21.30 -8.31
CA ASN A 917 18.11 19.94 -8.04
C ASN A 917 19.10 19.50 -9.15
N PRO A 918 20.41 19.83 -9.04
CA PRO A 918 21.34 19.76 -10.17
C PRO A 918 21.67 18.34 -10.68
N ASP A 919 21.38 17.30 -9.91
CA ASP A 919 21.58 15.89 -10.32
C ASP A 919 20.28 15.08 -10.44
N ASN A 920 19.12 15.74 -10.27
CA ASN A 920 17.78 15.15 -10.27
C ASN A 920 17.58 14.02 -9.23
N SER A 921 18.27 14.11 -8.09
CA SER A 921 18.18 13.15 -6.98
C SER A 921 17.23 13.61 -5.86
N ILE A 922 17.45 13.15 -4.62
CA ILE A 922 16.76 13.60 -3.41
C ILE A 922 17.01 15.11 -3.22
N THR A 923 15.96 15.87 -2.95
CA THR A 923 16.06 17.34 -2.82
C THR A 923 15.13 17.87 -1.72
N TRP A 924 14.98 19.19 -1.65
CA TRP A 924 14.08 19.88 -0.73
C TRP A 924 12.62 19.46 -0.92
N THR A 925 11.98 19.03 0.17
CA THR A 925 10.59 18.54 0.19
C THR A 925 9.87 18.95 1.48
N PRO A 926 8.53 19.01 1.50
CA PRO A 926 7.76 19.30 2.71
C PRO A 926 7.78 18.12 3.69
N ARG A 927 8.04 18.37 4.98
CA ARG A 927 7.91 17.35 6.03
C ARG A 927 7.42 17.93 7.36
N SER A 928 6.32 17.38 7.89
CA SER A 928 5.81 17.74 9.22
C SER A 928 6.59 17.07 10.35
N VAL A 929 6.98 17.85 11.36
CA VAL A 929 7.76 17.41 12.54
C VAL A 929 7.42 18.25 13.77
N THR A 930 7.97 17.90 14.94
CA THR A 930 7.87 18.75 16.15
C THR A 930 8.86 19.92 16.03
N GLY A 931 8.35 21.15 15.90
CA GLY A 931 9.11 22.37 15.64
C GLY A 931 9.82 22.96 16.86
N SER A 932 10.46 24.13 16.67
CA SER A 932 11.18 24.87 17.72
C SER A 932 10.28 25.36 18.87
N THR A 933 8.98 25.52 18.61
CA THR A 933 7.94 25.84 19.61
C THR A 933 7.54 24.64 20.47
N GLY A 934 7.77 23.41 19.98
CA GLY A 934 7.30 22.17 20.59
C GLY A 934 5.94 21.66 20.07
N GLU A 935 5.27 22.43 19.22
CA GLU A 935 4.08 21.99 18.47
C GLU A 935 4.48 21.31 17.15
N SER A 936 3.50 20.77 16.41
CA SER A 936 3.71 20.27 15.04
C SER A 936 3.80 21.43 14.04
N THR A 937 4.73 21.36 13.10
CA THR A 937 4.93 22.36 12.03
C THR A 937 5.40 21.67 10.74
N LEU A 938 5.11 22.26 9.58
CA LEU A 938 5.61 21.88 8.27
C LEU A 938 7.00 22.49 8.02
N THR A 939 7.98 21.68 7.64
CA THR A 939 9.37 22.12 7.48
C THR A 939 9.91 21.81 6.08
N ALA A 940 10.90 22.58 5.64
CA ALA A 940 11.68 22.26 4.45
C ALA A 940 12.75 21.22 4.81
N TYR A 941 12.77 20.11 4.08
CA TYR A 941 13.47 18.89 4.48
C TYR A 941 14.25 18.25 3.31
N VAL A 942 15.46 17.71 3.58
CA VAL A 942 16.24 16.91 2.62
C VAL A 942 16.71 15.61 3.28
N ASP A 943 16.40 14.46 2.69
CA ASP A 943 16.76 13.15 3.26
C ASP A 943 18.20 12.70 2.96
N ASN A 944 19.16 13.35 3.61
CA ASN A 944 20.57 12.91 3.55
C ASN A 944 20.81 11.46 4.01
N ASN A 945 19.85 10.81 4.70
CA ASN A 945 20.02 9.43 5.18
C ASN A 945 19.89 8.38 4.06
N SER A 946 19.10 8.70 3.02
CA SER A 946 18.97 7.89 1.81
C SER A 946 19.87 8.37 0.66
N TYR A 947 20.50 9.55 0.80
CA TYR A 947 21.12 10.28 -0.31
C TYR A 947 22.61 9.92 -0.52
N ASN A 948 22.83 8.87 -1.32
CA ASN A 948 24.17 8.37 -1.69
C ASN A 948 24.91 9.24 -2.74
N GLY A 949 24.80 10.56 -2.62
CA GLY A 949 25.34 11.57 -3.54
C GLY A 949 26.43 12.45 -2.92
N ASN A 950 27.38 11.88 -2.17
CA ASN A 950 28.35 12.65 -1.36
C ASN A 950 29.00 13.84 -2.12
N GLY A 951 28.65 15.06 -1.72
CA GLY A 951 29.14 16.32 -2.29
C GLY A 951 28.17 17.03 -3.26
N GLN A 952 27.01 16.45 -3.55
CA GLN A 952 25.94 17.12 -4.33
C GLN A 952 25.28 18.23 -3.50
N GLU A 953 24.70 19.22 -4.18
CA GLU A 953 24.12 20.43 -3.58
C GLU A 953 22.65 20.62 -3.95
N ASP A 954 21.77 20.72 -2.96
CA ASP A 954 20.33 20.90 -3.15
C ASP A 954 19.93 22.30 -2.70
N ILE A 955 19.24 23.05 -3.56
CA ILE A 955 19.07 24.50 -3.39
C ILE A 955 17.59 24.85 -3.24
N LEU A 956 17.22 25.46 -2.12
CA LEU A 956 15.95 26.17 -1.95
C LEU A 956 16.25 27.67 -2.05
N GLN A 957 15.75 28.33 -3.10
CA GLN A 957 15.96 29.75 -3.39
C GLN A 957 14.70 30.56 -3.08
N THR A 958 14.88 31.73 -2.47
CA THR A 958 13.79 32.64 -2.10
C THR A 958 13.36 33.53 -3.27
N LEU A 959 12.23 34.22 -3.09
CA LEU A 959 11.92 35.49 -3.76
C LEU A 959 12.92 36.61 -3.36
N PHE A 960 12.86 37.77 -4.00
CA PHE A 960 13.67 38.95 -3.64
C PHE A 960 13.09 39.70 -2.43
N ILE A 961 13.97 40.21 -1.56
CA ILE A 961 13.62 40.98 -0.35
C ILE A 961 14.28 42.37 -0.40
N ASP A 962 13.50 43.42 -0.10
CA ASP A 962 13.89 44.84 -0.13
C ASP A 962 14.66 45.23 1.14
N LEU A 963 15.98 45.38 1.03
CA LEU A 963 16.83 46.00 2.06
C LEU A 963 17.20 47.46 1.70
N THR A 964 16.58 48.05 0.68
CA THR A 964 16.92 49.39 0.17
C THR A 964 16.53 50.51 1.14
N THR A 965 15.58 50.23 2.04
CA THR A 965 15.06 51.18 3.05
C THR A 965 15.42 50.83 4.50
N ALA A 966 16.15 49.74 4.75
CA ALA A 966 16.52 49.28 6.08
C ALA A 966 17.69 50.09 6.71
N ASN A 967 17.67 50.31 8.04
CA ASN A 967 18.84 50.83 8.79
C ASN A 967 19.77 49.70 9.26
N ASP A 968 19.18 48.55 9.53
CA ASP A 968 19.76 47.29 9.99
C ASP A 968 18.86 46.15 9.49
N ALA A 969 19.43 44.98 9.21
CA ALA A 969 18.71 43.83 8.69
C ALA A 969 19.42 42.53 9.10
N HIS A 970 18.64 41.49 9.40
CA HIS A 970 19.15 40.19 9.83
C HIS A 970 18.30 39.07 9.21
N LEU A 971 18.95 38.03 8.67
CA LEU A 971 18.28 36.78 8.33
C LEU A 971 18.32 35.85 9.56
N SER A 972 17.20 35.25 9.89
CA SER A 972 17.08 34.20 10.90
C SER A 972 16.31 33.00 10.35
N PHE A 973 16.62 31.81 10.85
CA PHE A 973 15.91 30.57 10.55
C PHE A 973 16.19 29.55 11.66
N ASP A 974 15.22 28.67 11.92
CA ASP A 974 15.43 27.49 12.75
C ASP A 974 16.01 26.35 11.90
N ILE A 975 17.00 25.64 12.45
CA ILE A 975 17.54 24.42 11.86
C ILE A 975 17.53 23.27 12.88
N ALA A 976 17.30 22.06 12.39
CA ALA A 976 17.42 20.81 13.15
C ALA A 976 18.28 19.80 12.39
N LYS A 977 19.28 19.22 13.07
CA LYS A 977 20.24 18.28 12.48
C LYS A 977 20.84 17.33 13.53
N ALA A 978 20.99 16.06 13.17
CA ALA A 978 21.90 15.13 13.84
C ALA A 978 23.10 14.81 12.94
N GLN A 979 24.30 14.72 13.52
CA GLN A 979 25.46 14.18 12.81
C GLN A 979 25.42 12.64 12.79
N TYR A 980 25.58 12.01 11.63
CA TYR A 980 25.52 10.54 11.53
C TYR A 980 26.78 9.85 12.07
N SER A 981 27.97 10.27 11.65
CA SER A 981 29.24 9.70 12.12
C SER A 981 30.40 10.70 12.01
N SER A 982 31.63 10.26 12.32
CA SER A 982 32.84 11.05 12.05
C SER A 982 33.31 11.02 10.59
N SER A 983 32.68 10.19 9.73
CA SER A 983 33.12 9.94 8.34
C SER A 983 32.07 10.34 7.29
N PHE A 984 30.81 10.47 7.70
CA PHE A 984 29.67 10.90 6.89
C PHE A 984 29.16 12.21 7.49
N SER A 985 29.31 13.31 6.76
CA SER A 985 29.24 14.68 7.30
C SER A 985 28.66 15.67 6.29
N ASP A 986 27.33 15.80 6.30
CA ASP A 986 26.64 16.82 5.51
C ASP A 986 27.06 18.23 5.95
N ALA A 987 26.96 19.17 5.01
CA ALA A 987 27.08 20.59 5.27
C ALA A 987 25.77 21.33 4.94
N PHE A 988 25.61 22.51 5.52
CA PHE A 988 24.53 23.43 5.19
C PHE A 988 25.11 24.83 5.02
N ARG A 989 24.68 25.49 3.95
CA ARG A 989 25.19 26.78 3.51
C ARG A 989 24.02 27.73 3.27
N VAL A 990 24.22 29.01 3.56
CA VAL A 990 23.34 30.08 3.05
C VAL A 990 24.18 31.02 2.20
N ASP A 991 23.75 31.20 0.96
CA ASP A 991 24.32 32.16 0.02
C ASP A 991 23.35 33.32 -0.22
N ILE A 992 23.89 34.50 -0.56
CA ILE A 992 23.12 35.70 -0.91
C ILE A 992 23.51 36.25 -2.28
N SER A 993 22.51 36.67 -3.05
CA SER A 993 22.60 37.39 -4.32
C SER A 993 22.24 38.86 -4.11
N THR A 994 22.94 39.76 -4.82
CA THR A 994 22.59 41.18 -4.96
C THR A 994 22.61 41.62 -6.44
N ASP A 995 22.75 40.68 -7.37
CA ASP A 995 22.91 40.90 -8.81
C ASP A 995 21.91 40.05 -9.61
N CYS A 996 20.68 39.96 -9.09
CA CYS A 996 19.56 39.27 -9.74
C CYS A 996 19.75 37.77 -9.94
N GLY A 997 20.52 37.14 -9.04
CA GLY A 997 20.76 35.70 -9.03
C GLY A 997 21.90 35.25 -9.95
N ALA A 998 22.59 36.19 -10.60
CA ALA A 998 23.73 35.91 -11.46
C ALA A 998 24.95 35.40 -10.67
N THR A 999 25.18 35.91 -9.46
CA THR A 999 26.18 35.39 -8.53
C THR A 999 25.64 35.29 -7.10
N PHE A 1000 26.13 34.28 -6.38
CA PHE A 1000 25.73 33.99 -5.00
C PHE A 1000 26.97 33.93 -4.11
N ASN A 1001 26.95 34.66 -3.00
CA ASN A 1001 28.06 34.81 -2.06
C ASN A 1001 27.72 34.12 -0.73
N GLN A 1002 28.58 33.22 -0.27
CA GLN A 1002 28.39 32.50 0.99
C GLN A 1002 28.43 33.42 2.20
N ILE A 1003 27.32 33.50 2.94
CA ILE A 1003 27.18 34.26 4.20
C ILE A 1003 27.11 33.36 5.44
N TYR A 1004 26.79 32.07 5.27
CA TYR A 1004 26.78 31.06 6.33
C TYR A 1004 27.30 29.73 5.81
N TYR A 1005 28.07 29.01 6.61
CA TYR A 1005 28.43 27.60 6.38
C TYR A 1005 28.68 26.90 7.71
N LYS A 1006 28.08 25.72 7.89
CA LYS A 1006 28.47 24.76 8.95
C LYS A 1006 28.43 23.34 8.41
N GLN A 1007 29.27 22.47 8.96
CA GLN A 1007 29.37 21.06 8.57
C GLN A 1007 29.53 20.18 9.82
N GLY A 1008 29.06 18.94 9.73
CA GLY A 1008 29.35 17.93 10.74
C GLY A 1008 28.80 18.28 12.12
N LEU A 1009 29.64 18.16 13.16
CA LEU A 1009 29.26 18.46 14.55
C LEU A 1009 28.98 19.95 14.82
N ASP A 1010 29.50 20.88 14.01
CA ASP A 1010 29.16 22.32 14.13
C ASP A 1010 27.76 22.60 13.55
N LEU A 1011 27.36 21.84 12.52
CA LEU A 1011 26.01 21.89 11.98
C LEU A 1011 24.99 21.22 12.91
N SER A 1012 25.33 20.04 13.47
CA SER A 1012 24.50 19.26 14.40
C SER A 1012 23.92 20.11 15.53
N THR A 1013 22.61 19.96 15.77
CA THR A 1013 21.89 20.63 16.85
C THR A 1013 21.73 19.73 18.07
N ILE A 1014 21.84 18.41 17.89
CA ILE A 1014 22.01 17.45 19.01
C ILE A 1014 23.48 17.05 19.23
N PRO A 1015 23.92 16.71 20.46
CA PRO A 1015 25.29 16.30 20.74
C PRO A 1015 25.61 14.86 20.27
N GLY A 1016 26.77 14.68 19.66
CA GLY A 1016 27.35 13.36 19.37
C GLY A 1016 27.03 12.81 17.98
N TYR A 1017 26.94 11.49 17.86
CA TYR A 1017 26.67 10.78 16.60
C TYR A 1017 25.41 9.92 16.71
N PHE A 1018 24.58 9.92 15.68
CA PHE A 1018 23.33 9.17 15.62
C PHE A 1018 23.27 8.36 14.31
N THR A 1019 23.50 7.04 14.39
CA THR A 1019 23.65 6.16 13.21
C THR A 1019 22.37 5.46 12.76
N GLY A 1020 21.21 5.80 13.34
CA GLY A 1020 19.89 5.50 12.75
C GLY A 1020 19.40 6.66 11.89
N SER A 1021 18.17 6.58 11.37
CA SER A 1021 17.47 7.76 10.80
C SER A 1021 16.96 8.66 11.94
N TRP A 1022 17.27 9.96 11.86
CA TRP A 1022 16.90 10.95 12.87
C TRP A 1022 15.82 11.93 12.39
N VAL A 1023 14.92 12.29 13.31
CA VAL A 1023 13.81 13.23 13.13
C VAL A 1023 13.69 14.10 14.37
N PRO A 1024 13.53 15.44 14.26
CA PRO A 1024 13.30 16.29 15.41
C PRO A 1024 11.95 15.98 16.08
N SER A 1025 12.01 15.71 17.38
CA SER A 1025 10.89 15.27 18.22
C SER A 1025 10.56 16.23 19.37
N SER A 1026 11.32 17.33 19.52
CA SER A 1026 11.12 18.30 20.60
C SER A 1026 11.85 19.62 20.34
N ALA A 1027 11.25 20.73 20.80
CA ALA A 1027 11.77 22.11 20.72
C ALA A 1027 13.28 22.26 20.96
N ASN A 1028 13.82 21.59 21.98
CA ASN A 1028 15.23 21.67 22.37
C ASN A 1028 16.22 20.96 21.42
N GLN A 1029 15.74 20.40 20.32
CA GLN A 1029 16.56 19.83 19.25
C GLN A 1029 16.73 20.80 18.07
N TRP A 1030 16.07 21.95 18.11
CA TRP A 1030 16.22 23.04 17.13
C TRP A 1030 17.25 24.07 17.61
N ARG A 1031 17.84 24.78 16.65
CA ARG A 1031 18.72 25.93 16.88
C ARG A 1031 18.35 27.04 15.91
N THR A 1032 17.92 28.18 16.42
CA THR A 1032 17.79 29.40 15.61
C THR A 1032 19.19 29.90 15.25
N GLU A 1033 19.43 30.12 13.96
CA GLU A 1033 20.60 30.84 13.45
C GLU A 1033 20.24 32.32 13.23
N THR A 1034 21.24 33.19 13.20
CA THR A 1034 21.04 34.60 12.84
C THR A 1034 22.28 35.12 12.12
N ILE A 1035 22.06 35.75 10.98
CA ILE A 1035 23.10 36.27 10.08
C ILE A 1035 22.88 37.78 9.92
N ASP A 1036 23.93 38.55 10.18
CA ASP A 1036 23.95 40.01 9.99
C ASP A 1036 23.98 40.36 8.50
N LEU A 1037 22.97 41.09 8.02
CA LEU A 1037 22.85 41.54 6.63
C LEU A 1037 23.31 43.00 6.44
N SER A 1038 23.92 43.64 7.45
CA SER A 1038 24.34 45.05 7.40
C SER A 1038 25.28 45.40 6.25
N ALA A 1039 25.92 44.41 5.62
CA ALA A 1039 26.75 44.57 4.43
C ALA A 1039 25.96 44.75 3.12
N TYR A 1040 24.66 44.45 3.12
CA TYR A 1040 23.77 44.41 1.95
C TYR A 1040 22.61 45.42 2.02
N LEU A 1041 22.62 46.31 3.02
CA LEU A 1041 21.68 47.43 3.14
C LEU A 1041 21.81 48.38 1.95
N GLY A 1042 20.68 48.73 1.34
CA GLY A 1042 20.65 49.56 0.13
C GLY A 1042 20.34 48.80 -1.17
N GLU A 1043 20.36 47.47 -1.14
CA GLU A 1043 20.13 46.59 -2.30
C GLU A 1043 18.84 45.76 -2.14
N ASN A 1044 18.37 45.14 -3.23
CA ASN A 1044 17.43 44.00 -3.16
C ASN A 1044 18.26 42.72 -3.07
N VAL A 1045 17.85 41.78 -2.22
CA VAL A 1045 18.60 40.54 -1.95
C VAL A 1045 17.79 39.28 -2.20
N GLN A 1046 18.45 38.19 -2.57
CA GLN A 1046 17.85 36.87 -2.72
C GLN A 1046 18.73 35.83 -2.03
N PHE A 1047 18.13 34.85 -1.35
CA PHE A 1047 18.85 33.84 -0.59
C PHE A 1047 18.76 32.45 -1.23
N ARG A 1048 19.80 31.64 -1.00
CA ARG A 1048 19.81 30.20 -1.27
C ARG A 1048 20.15 29.46 0.01
N PHE A 1049 19.25 28.59 0.44
CA PHE A 1049 19.50 27.58 1.47
C PHE A 1049 19.98 26.31 0.78
N VAL A 1050 21.24 25.94 1.01
CA VAL A 1050 21.91 24.86 0.28
C VAL A 1050 22.23 23.73 1.24
N ASN A 1051 21.58 22.59 1.03
CA ASN A 1051 21.98 21.32 1.64
C ASN A 1051 23.14 20.73 0.82
N ILE A 1052 24.13 20.13 1.48
CA ILE A 1052 25.24 19.45 0.82
C ILE A 1052 25.38 18.08 1.46
N THR A 1053 24.93 17.03 0.76
CA THR A 1053 24.91 15.67 1.33
C THR A 1053 26.31 15.10 1.55
N GLY A 1054 26.49 14.44 2.70
CA GLY A 1054 27.63 13.61 3.04
C GLY A 1054 27.20 12.24 3.56
N TYR A 1055 26.02 11.76 3.16
CA TYR A 1055 25.36 10.53 3.64
C TYR A 1055 25.09 10.52 5.16
N GLY A 1056 24.65 11.66 5.72
CA GLY A 1056 24.39 11.83 7.14
C GLY A 1056 22.94 11.55 7.58
N ASN A 1057 22.41 12.38 8.48
CA ASN A 1057 20.97 12.38 8.77
C ASN A 1057 20.30 13.52 8.02
N SER A 1058 19.00 13.42 7.77
CA SER A 1058 18.24 14.48 7.12
C SER A 1058 18.46 15.89 7.70
N THR A 1059 18.39 16.91 6.84
CA THR A 1059 18.39 18.34 7.24
C THR A 1059 16.95 18.83 7.31
N TYR A 1060 16.63 19.65 8.31
CA TYR A 1060 15.32 20.31 8.46
C TYR A 1060 15.54 21.81 8.72
N ILE A 1061 14.86 22.69 7.99
CA ILE A 1061 14.81 24.14 8.26
C ILE A 1061 13.38 24.67 8.31
N ASP A 1062 13.18 25.71 9.10
CA ASP A 1062 11.88 26.23 9.54
C ASP A 1062 11.98 27.73 9.93
N ASN A 1063 10.85 28.43 10.07
CA ASN A 1063 10.71 29.81 10.55
C ASN A 1063 11.74 30.80 9.96
N ILE A 1064 11.74 30.97 8.63
CA ILE A 1064 12.71 31.80 7.91
C ILE A 1064 12.24 33.26 7.91
N ASN A 1065 12.93 34.15 8.64
CA ASN A 1065 12.53 35.55 8.79
C ASN A 1065 13.66 36.53 8.44
N VAL A 1066 13.34 37.61 7.73
CA VAL A 1066 14.27 38.71 7.40
C VAL A 1066 13.75 40.01 8.00
N ASN A 1067 14.25 40.33 9.20
CA ASN A 1067 13.77 41.44 10.03
C ASN A 1067 14.75 42.60 10.14
N GLY A 1068 14.23 43.81 10.37
CA GLY A 1068 15.06 45.00 10.53
C GLY A 1068 14.27 46.26 10.88
N SER A 1069 14.94 47.41 11.05
CA SER A 1069 14.26 48.68 11.28
C SER A 1069 14.22 49.56 10.03
N LEU A 1070 13.01 50.03 9.67
CA LEU A 1070 12.82 50.92 8.52
C LEU A 1070 13.45 52.32 8.73
N GLY A 1071 14.05 52.85 7.67
CA GLY A 1071 14.71 54.14 7.65
C GLY A 1071 13.76 55.33 7.73
N VAL A 1072 13.79 56.07 8.85
CA VAL A 1072 13.11 57.37 8.96
C VAL A 1072 13.83 58.38 8.06
N ASN A 1073 13.33 58.51 6.83
CA ASN A 1073 13.88 59.35 5.78
C ASN A 1073 13.99 60.83 6.22
N LYS A 1074 15.19 61.22 6.66
CA LYS A 1074 15.44 62.47 7.39
C LYS A 1074 15.61 63.65 6.45
N GLU A 1075 14.48 64.12 5.90
CA GLU A 1075 14.25 65.35 5.09
C GLU A 1075 15.35 66.44 5.22
N ILE A 1076 16.45 66.26 4.46
CA ILE A 1076 17.71 67.02 4.58
C ILE A 1076 17.51 68.51 4.28
N PHE A 1077 16.47 68.85 3.50
CA PHE A 1077 16.19 70.21 3.00
C PHE A 1077 14.90 70.83 3.56
N SER A 1078 14.30 70.21 4.59
CA SER A 1078 13.12 70.72 5.31
C SER A 1078 13.26 72.19 5.71
N ASN A 1079 14.38 72.56 6.33
CA ASN A 1079 14.64 73.89 6.90
C ASN A 1079 15.48 74.84 6.02
N VAL A 1080 15.50 74.65 4.70
CA VAL A 1080 16.13 75.61 3.77
C VAL A 1080 15.37 76.93 3.74
N SER A 1081 16.06 78.04 4.00
CA SER A 1081 15.54 79.40 3.83
C SER A 1081 16.27 80.17 2.73
N MET A 1082 15.55 81.05 2.04
CA MET A 1082 16.07 81.93 0.98
C MET A 1082 15.62 83.37 1.24
N TYR A 1083 16.54 84.32 1.36
CA TYR A 1083 16.21 85.71 1.67
C TYR A 1083 17.21 86.73 1.08
N PRO A 1084 16.76 87.94 0.69
CA PRO A 1084 15.36 88.32 0.52
C PRO A 1084 14.68 87.51 -0.60
N ASN A 1085 13.35 87.44 -0.57
CA ASN A 1085 12.51 86.79 -1.59
C ASN A 1085 11.11 87.43 -1.50
N PRO A 1086 10.73 88.35 -2.39
CA PRO A 1086 11.43 88.74 -3.62
C PRO A 1086 12.79 89.42 -3.44
N ALA A 1087 13.63 89.41 -4.48
CA ALA A 1087 14.95 90.04 -4.50
C ALA A 1087 15.26 90.72 -5.85
N SER A 1088 16.03 91.82 -5.82
CA SER A 1088 16.43 92.59 -7.01
C SER A 1088 17.94 92.60 -7.29
N SER A 1089 18.75 91.94 -6.45
CA SER A 1089 20.21 91.91 -6.62
C SER A 1089 20.85 90.60 -6.18
N GLU A 1090 20.67 90.19 -4.93
CA GLU A 1090 21.24 88.95 -4.38
C GLU A 1090 20.26 88.23 -3.44
N VAL A 1091 20.39 86.90 -3.40
CA VAL A 1091 19.58 85.99 -2.57
C VAL A 1091 20.51 85.09 -1.78
N VAL A 1092 20.49 85.23 -0.47
CA VAL A 1092 21.16 84.32 0.46
C VAL A 1092 20.32 83.06 0.61
N ILE A 1093 20.95 81.90 0.43
CA ILE A 1093 20.37 80.59 0.68
C ILE A 1093 21.10 79.99 1.88
N ASN A 1094 20.35 79.59 2.89
CA ASN A 1094 20.87 78.97 4.11
C ASN A 1094 20.19 77.60 4.30
N LEU A 1095 21.01 76.56 4.44
CA LEU A 1095 20.56 75.17 4.55
C LEU A 1095 20.24 74.77 6.01
N ASN A 1096 20.68 75.55 7.00
CA ASN A 1096 20.50 75.29 8.44
C ASN A 1096 20.94 73.90 8.94
N THR A 1097 21.76 73.19 8.17
CA THR A 1097 22.31 71.87 8.51
C THR A 1097 23.74 71.72 7.99
N THR A 1098 24.52 70.82 8.59
CA THR A 1098 25.87 70.48 8.12
C THR A 1098 25.77 69.34 7.10
N VAL A 1099 26.04 69.65 5.82
CA VAL A 1099 26.02 68.64 4.76
C VAL A 1099 27.41 67.99 4.64
N GLN A 1100 27.46 66.67 4.53
CA GLN A 1100 28.71 65.90 4.42
C GLN A 1100 29.18 65.68 2.96
N ASN A 1101 28.26 65.76 1.99
CA ASN A 1101 28.50 65.58 0.56
C ASN A 1101 28.43 66.90 -0.21
N ASN A 1102 29.18 67.01 -1.31
CA ASN A 1102 29.23 68.20 -2.16
C ASN A 1102 27.82 68.70 -2.52
N VAL A 1103 27.52 69.96 -2.19
CA VAL A 1103 26.24 70.60 -2.51
C VAL A 1103 26.36 71.38 -3.81
N SER A 1104 25.33 71.30 -4.64
CA SER A 1104 25.11 72.25 -5.74
C SER A 1104 23.76 72.96 -5.61
N ILE A 1105 23.75 74.24 -5.96
CA ILE A 1105 22.57 75.10 -5.96
C ILE A 1105 22.40 75.65 -7.36
N GLU A 1106 21.31 75.29 -8.03
CA GLU A 1106 21.01 75.61 -9.42
C GLU A 1106 19.83 76.58 -9.51
N LEU A 1107 19.96 77.65 -10.28
CA LEU A 1107 18.87 78.59 -10.58
C LEU A 1107 18.29 78.31 -11.97
N TYR A 1108 16.97 78.17 -12.05
CA TYR A 1108 16.21 77.92 -13.27
C TYR A 1108 15.17 79.01 -13.52
N ASN A 1109 14.90 79.33 -14.79
CA ASN A 1109 13.74 80.14 -15.16
C ASN A 1109 12.44 79.31 -15.22
N SER A 1110 11.31 79.97 -15.49
CA SER A 1110 9.99 79.35 -15.63
C SER A 1110 9.84 78.39 -16.83
N LEU A 1111 10.83 78.34 -17.74
CA LEU A 1111 10.89 77.41 -18.87
C LEU A 1111 11.81 76.20 -18.58
N GLY A 1112 12.30 76.05 -17.34
CA GLY A 1112 13.20 74.96 -16.97
C GLY A 1112 14.64 75.11 -17.49
N GLN A 1113 15.02 76.27 -18.03
CA GLN A 1113 16.38 76.54 -18.46
C GLN A 1113 17.24 76.93 -17.25
N LYS A 1114 18.40 76.27 -17.07
CA LYS A 1114 19.35 76.57 -16.01
C LYS A 1114 20.15 77.84 -16.35
N LEU A 1115 20.12 78.82 -15.45
CA LEU A 1115 20.77 80.13 -15.60
C LEU A 1115 22.09 80.22 -14.81
N GLN A 1116 22.12 79.65 -13.61
CA GLN A 1116 23.29 79.69 -12.72
C GLN A 1116 23.45 78.36 -11.99
N THR A 1117 24.68 78.06 -11.57
CA THR A 1117 24.98 77.01 -10.60
C THR A 1117 26.04 77.53 -9.64
N ILE A 1118 25.88 77.27 -8.34
CA ILE A 1118 26.85 77.50 -7.27
C ILE A 1118 27.28 76.13 -6.74
N THR A 1119 28.55 75.96 -6.42
CA THR A 1119 29.10 74.71 -5.84
C THR A 1119 29.74 74.94 -4.47
N GLU A 1120 30.06 73.87 -3.72
CA GLU A 1120 30.55 73.95 -2.33
C GLU A 1120 31.70 74.95 -2.13
N ASN A 1121 32.64 75.06 -3.07
CA ASN A 1121 33.79 75.96 -3.00
C ASN A 1121 33.41 77.46 -2.93
N GLU A 1122 32.18 77.82 -3.29
CA GLU A 1122 31.65 79.18 -3.28
C GLU A 1122 30.72 79.44 -2.07
N MET A 1123 30.50 78.44 -1.20
CA MET A 1123 29.66 78.55 -0.02
C MET A 1123 30.46 78.82 1.26
N SER A 1124 30.29 80.01 1.84
CA SER A 1124 30.96 80.37 3.10
C SER A 1124 30.38 79.58 4.28
N GLY A 1125 31.24 78.83 4.99
CA GLY A 1125 30.87 78.13 6.23
C GLY A 1125 30.00 76.88 6.07
N LYS A 1126 30.16 76.12 4.97
CA LYS A 1126 29.51 74.80 4.69
C LYS A 1126 27.96 74.74 4.66
N SER A 1127 27.24 75.79 5.01
CA SER A 1127 25.75 75.79 5.05
C SER A 1127 25.08 76.97 4.34
N ARG A 1128 25.85 77.88 3.70
CA ARG A 1128 25.33 79.14 3.15
C ARG A 1128 25.97 79.55 1.82
N GLY A 1129 25.14 79.81 0.81
CA GLY A 1129 25.53 80.36 -0.50
C GLY A 1129 24.73 81.62 -0.87
N THR A 1130 25.13 82.32 -1.94
CA THR A 1130 24.47 83.55 -2.41
C THR A 1130 24.32 83.55 -3.93
N LEU A 1131 23.08 83.49 -4.44
CA LEU A 1131 22.79 83.71 -5.86
C LEU A 1131 22.76 85.21 -6.17
N ASN A 1132 23.37 85.63 -7.27
CA ASN A 1132 23.25 86.99 -7.78
C ASN A 1132 22.22 87.01 -8.92
N VAL A 1133 21.17 87.80 -8.75
CA VAL A 1133 20.01 87.88 -9.64
C VAL A 1133 19.85 89.25 -10.32
N SER A 1134 20.79 90.17 -10.09
CA SER A 1134 20.74 91.57 -10.59
C SER A 1134 20.64 91.72 -12.11
N ASN A 1135 20.96 90.67 -12.88
CA ASN A 1135 20.92 90.66 -14.35
C ASN A 1135 19.73 89.87 -14.94
N TYR A 1136 18.82 89.35 -14.10
CA TYR A 1136 17.64 88.60 -14.56
C TYR A 1136 16.38 89.48 -14.49
N ALA A 1137 15.47 89.31 -15.44
CA ALA A 1137 14.24 90.10 -15.51
C ALA A 1137 13.25 89.73 -14.40
N THR A 1138 12.44 90.71 -13.98
CA THR A 1138 11.31 90.56 -13.03
C THR A 1138 10.48 89.30 -13.35
N GLY A 1139 10.36 88.36 -12.42
CA GLY A 1139 9.71 87.08 -12.71
C GLY A 1139 9.80 86.01 -11.62
N ILE A 1140 9.28 84.81 -11.94
CA ILE A 1140 9.34 83.62 -11.08
C ILE A 1140 10.47 82.71 -11.57
N TYR A 1141 11.31 82.29 -10.63
CA TYR A 1141 12.45 81.42 -10.83
C TYR A 1141 12.40 80.27 -9.81
N PHE A 1142 13.13 79.20 -10.10
CA PHE A 1142 13.20 78.01 -9.24
C PHE A 1142 14.65 77.73 -8.84
N VAL A 1143 14.88 77.62 -7.54
CA VAL A 1143 16.18 77.26 -6.98
C VAL A 1143 16.13 75.78 -6.62
N LYS A 1144 16.87 74.93 -7.34
CA LYS A 1144 17.01 73.51 -7.04
C LYS A 1144 18.34 73.26 -6.33
N ILE A 1145 18.28 72.65 -5.16
CA ILE A 1145 19.42 72.30 -4.31
C ILE A 1145 19.59 70.79 -4.40
N LYS A 1146 20.81 70.31 -4.60
CA LYS A 1146 21.15 68.88 -4.75
C LYS A 1146 22.30 68.50 -3.83
N SER A 1147 22.23 67.30 -3.25
CA SER A 1147 23.37 66.62 -2.60
C SER A 1147 23.20 65.11 -2.72
N GLY A 1148 24.13 64.43 -3.39
CA GLY A 1148 23.98 63.03 -3.80
C GLY A 1148 22.71 62.81 -4.65
N LYS A 1149 21.98 61.72 -4.40
CA LYS A 1149 20.67 61.43 -5.02
C LYS A 1149 19.55 62.39 -4.54
N THR A 1150 19.72 63.12 -3.44
CA THR A 1150 18.66 63.97 -2.85
C THR A 1150 18.59 65.36 -3.50
N SER A 1151 17.38 65.91 -3.66
CA SER A 1151 17.21 67.30 -4.10
C SER A 1151 15.92 67.94 -3.61
N ALA A 1152 15.92 69.26 -3.42
CA ALA A 1152 14.74 70.06 -3.10
C ALA A 1152 14.67 71.31 -3.97
N THR A 1153 13.46 71.75 -4.32
CA THR A 1153 13.24 72.96 -5.12
C THR A 1153 12.44 74.00 -4.32
N LYS A 1154 12.91 75.24 -4.29
CA LYS A 1154 12.21 76.37 -3.65
C LYS A 1154 11.95 77.47 -4.68
N LYS A 1155 10.80 78.14 -4.58
CA LYS A 1155 10.40 79.25 -5.47
C LYS A 1155 11.12 80.54 -5.08
N LEU A 1156 11.68 81.23 -6.07
CA LEU A 1156 12.25 82.58 -5.96
C LEU A 1156 11.46 83.55 -6.83
N ILE A 1157 11.29 84.78 -6.36
CA ILE A 1157 10.75 85.90 -7.14
C ILE A 1157 11.89 86.92 -7.32
N VAL A 1158 12.20 87.27 -8.56
CA VAL A 1158 13.11 88.38 -8.89
C VAL A 1158 12.26 89.62 -9.21
N GLN A 1159 12.70 90.79 -8.73
CA GLN A 1159 12.03 92.08 -8.92
C GLN A 1159 12.88 93.04 -9.76
#